data_AF-Q17YR7-F1
#
_entry.id   AF-Q17YR7-F1
#
_cell.length_a   1.000
_cell.length_b   1.000
_cell.length_c   1.000
_cell.angle_alpha   90.00
_cell.angle_beta   90.00
_cell.angle_gamma   90.00
#
_symmetry.space_group_name_H-M   'P 1'
#
loop_
_entity.id
_entity.type
_entity.pdbx_description
1 polymer ?
#
loop_
_entity_poly.entity_id
_entity_poly.type
_entity_poly.pdbx_seq_one_letter_code
_entity_poly.pdbx_strand_id
1 'polypeptide(L)'
;MIFIQIEILKSLIGAMAFIVLNYLTPQIREADHSLQPLNLILHKKPLTSQESLLKKPENPNELTPETPNLSPHKQANAEKLAKLEREAQESEQEFLKAKEQEAKRKEALKRKLEHERGNAGNLESQTKIEVGEDIPTQILASIPKSRVRLNEREIYDLDYAIVNAKDLKPSFTTGGTQKRTAMNEEQIQSIARNFDPKKIFGSGGFEDLPIILHDGQVIAPNHWVEGMLNFTPKSRYAYDKAIKEYYRVHLKPDELLVRIPHKRLNHTEINHLAAASNQGHFNSESDHALAVLSHYEAKLKELEKKLDADSIYSLKNIVAKNLNFDKASHPIVTDSNLALLMFNMPRTKTQGIELLNRWQKEFSNDIKSYEKVKKMFADNAGSFHNLIHDMNLPKVSLNAYLSGIMDRAFANMKKYPTTSEGLKDLSERFYQTSSLGVFEKSDQAVSDISEILGAGFARFARLDDPSKALFEALKSDNIKKGLKEFKIADEAKDMFDPNSKEFKDIDIYDFTRYLLMVNREPNENNPVLNRLIQAVKDMQKESEKGIKKQKLETPSEWGHNYSEFKGDGLGTINKLLETKKGFVAGAFYKEGLGDIDLVWGNSKYGLQHIFTRRESDAIDKGMSKEEAKKYALEIINNIPNIISNGKLSKDDLGRLSIEFTNQRVGLNDSWKGETLNNRWVITSYEVNQSRNGLIESPLAPNYKGKRY
;
A
#
# COMPACT_ATOMS: atom_id res chain seq x y z
N MET A 1 13.26 33.81 44.65
CA MET A 1 12.25 32.86 45.20
C MET A 1 10.82 33.19 44.77
N ILE A 2 10.34 34.43 44.91
CA ILE A 2 8.94 34.81 44.57
C ILE A 2 8.60 34.64 43.08
N PHE A 3 9.54 34.91 42.17
CA PHE A 3 9.36 34.69 40.72
C PHE A 3 9.19 33.21 40.33
N ILE A 4 9.84 32.30 41.05
CA ILE A 4 9.73 30.86 40.83
C ILE A 4 8.39 30.35 41.36
N GLN A 5 7.91 30.88 42.49
CA GLN A 5 6.57 30.55 43.01
C GLN A 5 5.43 31.06 42.13
N ILE A 6 5.59 32.21 41.46
CA ILE A 6 4.58 32.76 40.54
C ILE A 6 4.49 31.91 39.26
N GLU A 7 5.61 31.45 38.71
CA GLU A 7 5.58 30.55 37.53
C GLU A 7 5.05 29.15 37.85
N ILE A 8 5.34 28.62 39.04
CA ILE A 8 4.73 27.37 39.52
C ILE A 8 3.22 27.55 39.68
N LEU A 9 2.75 28.69 40.20
CA LEU A 9 1.32 28.98 40.38
C LEU A 9 0.59 29.16 39.04
N LYS A 10 1.21 29.81 38.05
CA LYS A 10 0.66 29.94 36.68
C LYS A 10 0.54 28.60 35.97
N SER A 11 1.56 27.74 36.11
CA SER A 11 1.55 26.39 35.54
C SER A 11 0.48 25.50 36.19
N LEU A 12 0.30 25.60 37.51
CA LEU A 12 -0.77 24.91 38.25
C LEU A 12 -2.18 25.40 37.87
N ILE A 13 -2.36 26.70 37.64
CA ILE A 13 -3.64 27.28 37.21
C ILE A 13 -3.96 26.87 35.76
N GLY A 14 -2.96 26.84 34.87
CA GLY A 14 -3.11 26.34 33.50
C GLY A 14 -3.46 24.85 33.46
N ALA A 15 -2.80 24.04 34.27
CA ALA A 15 -3.10 22.61 34.40
C ALA A 15 -4.50 22.36 35.00
N MET A 16 -4.92 23.14 36.01
CA MET A 16 -6.27 23.05 36.57
C MET A 16 -7.36 23.50 35.59
N ALA A 17 -7.11 24.55 34.79
CA ALA A 17 -8.05 24.99 33.74
C ALA A 17 -8.20 23.93 32.63
N PHE A 18 -7.10 23.27 32.25
CA PHE A 18 -7.11 22.17 31.29
C PHE A 18 -7.84 20.92 31.82
N ILE A 19 -7.73 20.62 33.12
CA ILE A 19 -8.48 19.54 33.77
C ILE A 19 -9.97 19.89 33.88
N VAL A 20 -10.31 21.12 34.30
CA VAL A 20 -11.70 21.58 34.42
C VAL A 20 -12.41 21.60 33.07
N LEU A 21 -11.75 22.01 31.98
CA LEU A 21 -12.37 22.08 30.66
C LEU A 21 -12.55 20.70 30.00
N ASN A 22 -11.65 19.74 30.26
CA ASN A 22 -11.71 18.38 29.71
C ASN A 22 -12.55 17.41 30.56
N TYR A 23 -12.69 17.61 31.87
CA TYR A 23 -13.49 16.73 32.74
C TYR A 23 -14.94 17.18 32.97
N LEU A 24 -15.27 18.48 32.86
CA LEU A 24 -16.64 18.96 33.11
C LEU A 24 -17.51 19.12 31.86
N THR A 25 -16.94 19.13 30.65
CA THR A 25 -17.73 19.20 29.41
C THR A 25 -18.53 17.93 29.08
N PRO A 26 -18.14 16.71 29.49
CA PRO A 26 -18.99 15.53 29.34
C PRO A 26 -20.07 15.40 30.43
N GLN A 27 -19.82 15.85 31.66
CA GLN A 27 -20.75 15.65 32.79
C GLN A 27 -21.93 16.63 32.83
N ILE A 28 -21.90 17.72 32.05
CA ILE A 28 -23.02 18.67 31.95
C ILE A 28 -24.03 18.25 30.86
N ARG A 29 -23.81 17.12 30.17
CA ARG A 29 -24.78 16.58 29.19
C ARG A 29 -25.82 15.62 29.78
N GLU A 30 -25.75 15.30 31.07
CA GLU A 30 -26.72 14.44 31.76
C GLU A 30 -27.10 15.00 33.14
N ALA A 31 -27.73 16.17 33.19
CA ALA A 31 -28.59 16.57 34.32
C ALA A 31 -29.35 17.85 33.94
N ASP A 32 -30.50 17.71 33.29
CA ASP A 32 -31.49 18.78 33.24
C ASP A 32 -32.84 18.22 33.72
N HIS A 33 -33.16 18.49 34.98
CA HIS A 33 -34.52 18.80 35.39
C HIS A 33 -34.47 19.73 36.60
N SER A 34 -35.09 20.89 36.42
CA SER A 34 -35.32 21.99 37.37
C SER A 34 -34.18 23.00 37.51
N LEU A 35 -34.23 24.07 36.71
CA LEU A 35 -34.54 25.45 37.16
C LEU A 35 -34.56 26.41 35.94
N GLN A 36 -35.55 27.31 35.94
CA GLN A 36 -35.84 28.28 34.88
C GLN A 36 -34.76 29.39 34.74
N PRO A 37 -34.70 30.09 33.58
CA PRO A 37 -33.49 30.75 33.08
C PRO A 37 -33.34 32.22 33.50
N LEU A 38 -32.10 32.67 33.75
CA LEU A 38 -31.72 34.07 33.59
C LEU A 38 -31.09 34.25 32.21
N ASN A 39 -31.77 35.01 31.35
CA ASN A 39 -31.32 35.39 30.02
C ASN A 39 -29.95 36.09 30.06
N LEU A 40 -28.93 35.49 29.43
CA LEU A 40 -27.80 36.24 28.88
C LEU A 40 -27.85 36.12 27.35
N ILE A 41 -28.24 37.22 26.73
CA ILE A 41 -28.49 37.35 25.30
C ILE A 41 -27.19 37.14 24.51
N LEU A 42 -27.13 36.04 23.76
CA LEU A 42 -26.11 35.77 22.75
C LEU A 42 -26.51 36.49 21.44
N HIS A 43 -25.94 37.65 21.15
CA HIS A 43 -26.03 38.24 19.81
C HIS A 43 -25.05 37.52 18.87
N LYS A 44 -25.59 36.64 18.02
CA LYS A 44 -24.92 36.19 16.79
C LYS A 44 -24.72 37.39 15.86
N LYS A 45 -23.48 37.68 15.46
CA LYS A 45 -23.17 38.49 14.27
C LYS A 45 -22.70 37.56 13.13
N PRO A 46 -23.11 37.77 11.87
CA PRO A 46 -22.67 36.95 10.74
C PRO A 46 -21.21 37.22 10.37
N LEU A 47 -20.52 36.18 9.88
CA LEU A 47 -19.28 36.31 9.11
C LEU A 47 -19.60 37.08 7.81
N THR A 48 -19.39 38.40 7.81
CA THR A 48 -19.23 39.26 6.62
C THR A 48 -18.91 40.67 7.10
N SER A 49 -17.69 40.89 7.62
CA SER A 49 -17.08 42.22 7.78
C SER A 49 -15.64 42.07 8.29
N GLN A 50 -14.78 41.43 7.51
CA GLN A 50 -13.33 41.43 7.75
C GLN A 50 -12.52 41.80 6.51
N GLU A 51 -13.05 42.67 5.65
CA GLU A 51 -12.32 43.20 4.50
C GLU A 51 -12.04 44.72 4.54
N SER A 52 -12.44 45.44 5.60
CA SER A 52 -12.32 46.91 5.63
C SER A 52 -11.21 47.50 6.51
N LEU A 53 -10.34 46.72 7.15
CA LEU A 53 -9.32 47.25 8.08
C LEU A 53 -7.86 47.15 7.58
N LEU A 54 -7.66 47.31 6.27
CA LEU A 54 -6.37 47.60 5.65
C LEU A 54 -6.40 49.03 5.07
N LYS A 55 -6.48 50.05 5.92
CA LYS A 55 -6.11 51.42 5.56
C LYS A 55 -5.26 52.04 6.66
N LYS A 56 -4.01 52.32 6.29
CA LYS A 56 -3.03 53.12 7.01
C LYS A 56 -3.59 54.56 7.12
N PRO A 57 -3.65 55.21 8.31
CA PRO A 57 -4.04 56.60 8.36
C PRO A 57 -2.82 57.50 8.11
N GLU A 58 -2.94 58.37 7.13
CA GLU A 58 -2.13 59.57 6.96
C GLU A 58 -2.66 60.69 7.86
N ASN A 59 -1.72 61.38 8.49
CA ASN A 59 -1.77 62.71 9.11
C ASN A 59 -2.53 62.92 10.44
N PRO A 60 -1.89 63.57 11.45
CA PRO A 60 -2.50 63.91 12.73
C PRO A 60 -2.98 65.37 12.74
N ASN A 61 -4.25 65.60 13.04
CA ASN A 61 -4.69 66.68 13.93
C ASN A 61 -6.22 66.74 14.01
N GLU A 62 -6.66 67.15 15.20
CA GLU A 62 -8.01 67.49 15.63
C GLU A 62 -8.96 66.32 15.92
N LEU A 63 -9.07 66.00 17.21
CA LEU A 63 -10.31 66.17 18.00
C LEU A 63 -10.02 65.74 19.44
N THR A 64 -10.05 66.69 20.38
CA THR A 64 -10.12 66.46 21.82
C THR A 64 -11.47 65.82 22.19
N PRO A 65 -11.48 64.76 23.00
CA PRO A 65 -12.61 64.47 23.88
C PRO A 65 -12.16 64.44 25.35
N GLU A 66 -12.89 65.20 26.17
CA GLU A 66 -12.81 65.17 27.62
C GLU A 66 -12.94 63.74 28.16
N THR A 67 -11.94 63.29 28.91
CA THR A 67 -11.96 62.03 29.66
C THR A 67 -12.82 62.19 30.91
N PRO A 68 -13.84 61.32 31.16
CA PRO A 68 -14.38 61.16 32.50
C PRO A 68 -13.28 60.54 33.36
N ASN A 69 -12.89 61.25 34.41
CA ASN A 69 -11.82 60.88 35.34
C ASN A 69 -12.23 59.61 36.13
N LEU A 70 -12.00 58.42 35.56
CA LEU A 70 -12.17 57.14 36.22
C LEU A 70 -11.09 56.99 37.31
N SER A 71 -11.48 56.54 38.51
CA SER A 71 -10.52 56.39 39.61
C SER A 71 -9.40 55.40 39.25
N PRO A 72 -8.17 55.57 39.78
CA PRO A 72 -7.01 54.73 39.43
C PRO A 72 -7.25 53.21 39.55
N HIS A 73 -8.13 52.80 40.48
CA HIS A 73 -8.53 51.42 40.64
C HIS A 73 -9.42 50.88 39.50
N LYS A 74 -10.31 51.69 38.93
CA LYS A 74 -11.12 51.28 37.78
C LYS A 74 -10.27 51.20 36.50
N GLN A 75 -9.28 52.07 36.36
CA GLN A 75 -8.36 52.04 35.22
C GLN A 75 -7.41 50.83 35.28
N ALA A 76 -6.86 50.52 36.45
CA ALA A 76 -6.05 49.30 36.65
C ALA A 76 -6.84 48.00 36.43
N ASN A 77 -8.13 47.96 36.82
CA ASN A 77 -8.99 46.81 36.55
C ASN A 77 -9.32 46.67 35.05
N ALA A 78 -9.56 47.78 34.35
CA ALA A 78 -9.79 47.78 32.90
C ALA A 78 -8.54 47.33 32.13
N GLU A 79 -7.35 47.77 32.54
CA GLU A 79 -6.08 47.34 31.94
C GLU A 79 -5.78 45.87 32.19
N LYS A 80 -6.08 45.36 33.41
CA LYS A 80 -5.91 43.95 33.74
C LYS A 80 -6.88 43.06 32.94
N LEU A 81 -8.12 43.51 32.75
CA LEU A 81 -9.10 42.81 31.92
C LEU A 81 -8.69 42.81 30.45
N ALA A 82 -8.27 43.96 29.91
CA ALA A 82 -7.78 44.06 28.54
C ALA A 82 -6.51 43.22 28.30
N LYS A 83 -5.67 43.05 29.31
CA LYS A 83 -4.49 42.15 29.25
C LYS A 83 -4.92 40.68 29.22
N LEU A 84 -5.85 40.27 30.07
CA LEU A 84 -6.39 38.91 30.08
C LEU A 84 -7.11 38.57 28.76
N GLU A 85 -7.87 39.52 28.19
CA GLU A 85 -8.51 39.35 26.89
C GLU A 85 -7.50 39.19 25.75
N ARG A 86 -6.39 39.96 25.77
CA ARG A 86 -5.29 39.78 24.80
C ARG A 86 -4.60 38.44 24.95
N GLU A 87 -4.28 38.03 26.18
CA GLU A 87 -3.66 36.72 26.46
C GLU A 87 -4.58 35.57 26.02
N ALA A 88 -5.90 35.71 26.21
CA ALA A 88 -6.89 34.74 25.72
C ALA A 88 -6.97 34.71 24.18
N GLN A 89 -6.98 35.87 23.52
CA GLN A 89 -6.97 35.96 22.05
C GLN A 89 -5.67 35.41 21.43
N GLU A 90 -4.51 35.68 22.05
CA GLU A 90 -3.23 35.14 21.63
C GLU A 90 -3.21 33.62 21.78
N SER A 91 -3.68 33.09 22.93
CA SER A 91 -3.80 31.65 23.16
C SER A 91 -4.77 30.97 22.19
N GLU A 92 -5.91 31.61 21.88
CA GLU A 92 -6.86 31.11 20.88
C GLU A 92 -6.24 31.07 19.47
N GLN A 93 -5.51 32.13 19.08
CA GLN A 93 -4.81 32.14 17.79
C GLN A 93 -3.69 31.09 17.72
N GLU A 94 -2.92 30.89 18.79
CA GLU A 94 -1.91 29.83 18.85
C GLU A 94 -2.53 28.44 18.75
N PHE A 95 -3.65 28.21 19.45
CA PHE A 95 -4.40 26.97 19.36
C PHE A 95 -4.93 26.70 17.95
N LEU A 96 -5.50 27.72 17.28
CA LEU A 96 -5.97 27.60 15.90
C LEU A 96 -4.82 27.32 14.92
N LYS A 97 -3.67 27.98 15.07
CA LYS A 97 -2.45 27.72 14.28
C LYS A 97 -1.94 26.30 14.49
N ALA A 98 -1.88 25.83 15.73
CA ALA A 98 -1.46 24.47 16.06
C ALA A 98 -2.40 23.42 15.45
N LYS A 99 -3.72 23.65 15.53
CA LYS A 99 -4.74 22.79 14.92
C LYS A 99 -4.63 22.74 13.40
N GLU A 100 -4.39 23.88 12.74
CA GLU A 100 -4.18 23.94 11.29
C GLU A 100 -2.89 23.21 10.87
N GLN A 101 -1.80 23.40 11.62
CA GLN A 101 -0.54 22.72 11.38
C GLN A 101 -0.65 21.20 11.58
N GLU A 102 -1.40 20.75 12.58
CA GLU A 102 -1.70 19.35 12.82
C GLU A 102 -2.52 18.75 11.65
N ALA A 103 -3.53 19.47 11.16
CA ALA A 103 -4.32 19.05 10.01
C ALA A 103 -3.46 18.89 8.74
N LYS A 104 -2.60 19.88 8.44
CA LYS A 104 -1.66 19.81 7.31
C LYS A 104 -0.67 18.64 7.44
N ARG A 105 -0.17 18.40 8.66
CA ARG A 105 0.71 17.26 8.95
C ARG A 105 0.00 15.93 8.72
N LYS A 106 -1.25 15.78 9.18
CA LYS A 106 -2.06 14.58 8.97
C LYS A 106 -2.33 14.36 7.48
N GLU A 107 -2.65 15.40 6.72
CA GLU A 107 -2.88 15.27 5.28
C GLU A 107 -1.59 14.85 4.52
N ALA A 108 -0.45 15.47 4.82
CA ALA A 108 0.83 15.09 4.23
C ALA A 108 1.23 13.65 4.58
N LEU A 109 0.99 13.23 5.83
CA LEU A 109 1.24 11.87 6.28
C LEU A 109 0.30 10.87 5.62
N LYS A 110 -0.98 11.22 5.41
CA LYS A 110 -1.94 10.38 4.67
C LYS A 110 -1.43 10.12 3.25
N ARG A 111 -1.00 11.17 2.53
CA ARG A 111 -0.42 11.05 1.17
C ARG A 111 0.86 10.21 1.14
N LYS A 112 1.76 10.40 2.13
CA LYS A 112 2.99 9.61 2.24
C LYS A 112 2.68 8.13 2.47
N LEU A 113 1.76 7.84 3.38
CA LEU A 113 1.32 6.50 3.69
C LEU A 113 0.62 5.85 2.49
N GLU A 114 -0.20 6.58 1.74
CA GLU A 114 -0.81 6.11 0.47
C GLU A 114 0.24 5.76 -0.58
N HIS A 115 1.30 6.56 -0.73
CA HIS A 115 2.41 6.28 -1.63
C HIS A 115 3.21 5.04 -1.22
N GLU A 116 3.56 4.92 0.06
CA GLU A 116 4.25 3.73 0.61
C GLU A 116 3.39 2.45 0.50
N ARG A 117 2.05 2.59 0.51
CA ARG A 117 1.08 1.49 0.35
C ARG A 117 0.81 1.12 -1.11
N GLY A 118 0.96 2.04 -2.05
CA GLY A 118 0.89 1.78 -3.48
C GLY A 118 1.96 0.81 -4.00
N ASN A 119 2.99 0.54 -3.18
CA ASN A 119 4.06 -0.43 -3.43
C ASN A 119 3.76 -1.84 -2.88
N ALA A 120 2.54 -2.12 -2.40
CA ALA A 120 2.10 -3.47 -2.05
C ALA A 120 1.80 -4.30 -3.33
N GLY A 121 2.84 -4.57 -4.14
CA GLY A 121 2.92 -5.52 -5.24
C GLY A 121 1.78 -5.48 -6.26
N ASN A 122 2.10 -5.16 -7.53
CA ASN A 122 1.18 -5.26 -8.67
C ASN A 122 0.31 -6.52 -8.54
N LEU A 123 -1.01 -6.35 -8.51
CA LEU A 123 -1.92 -7.49 -8.48
C LEU A 123 -1.61 -8.45 -9.64
N GLU A 124 -1.98 -9.73 -9.52
CA GLU A 124 -2.13 -10.57 -10.71
C GLU A 124 -3.19 -10.02 -11.69
N SER A 125 -3.98 -9.03 -11.27
CA SER A 125 -4.82 -8.21 -12.16
C SER A 125 -4.05 -7.12 -12.93
N GLN A 126 -2.81 -6.87 -12.55
CA GLN A 126 -1.90 -5.89 -13.14
C GLN A 126 -0.70 -6.54 -13.82
N THR A 127 -0.57 -7.88 -13.81
CA THR A 127 0.38 -8.57 -14.68
C THR A 127 0.05 -8.21 -16.12
N LYS A 128 1.06 -7.69 -16.83
CA LYS A 128 0.93 -7.36 -18.25
C LYS A 128 0.71 -8.67 -19.01
N ILE A 129 -0.48 -8.83 -19.56
CA ILE A 129 -0.79 -9.91 -20.50
C ILE A 129 -0.32 -9.46 -21.88
N GLU A 130 0.69 -10.12 -22.42
CA GLU A 130 1.10 -9.86 -23.80
C GLU A 130 0.00 -10.37 -24.74
N VAL A 131 -0.67 -9.44 -25.42
CA VAL A 131 -1.65 -9.74 -26.47
C VAL A 131 -0.92 -9.69 -27.80
N GLY A 132 -0.97 -10.79 -28.55
CA GLY A 132 -0.34 -10.92 -29.86
C GLY A 132 -1.15 -10.29 -30.99
N GLU A 133 -0.78 -10.64 -32.23
CA GLU A 133 -1.51 -10.23 -33.42
C GLU A 133 -2.86 -10.94 -33.54
N ASP A 134 -3.79 -10.28 -34.22
CA ASP A 134 -5.14 -10.77 -34.43
C ASP A 134 -5.17 -12.03 -35.27
N ILE A 135 -5.98 -13.00 -34.84
CA ILE A 135 -6.28 -14.17 -35.64
C ILE A 135 -7.38 -13.83 -36.67
N PRO A 136 -7.45 -14.54 -37.81
CA PRO A 136 -8.57 -14.40 -38.74
C PRO A 136 -9.89 -14.76 -38.06
N THR A 137 -10.84 -13.81 -38.02
CA THR A 137 -12.15 -14.00 -37.38
C THR A 137 -13.30 -13.53 -38.27
N GLN A 138 -14.38 -14.29 -38.33
CA GLN A 138 -15.64 -13.86 -38.93
C GLN A 138 -16.66 -13.53 -37.85
N ILE A 139 -16.89 -12.23 -37.61
CA ILE A 139 -17.89 -11.76 -36.63
C ILE A 139 -19.31 -11.92 -37.20
N LEU A 140 -20.21 -12.49 -36.39
CA LEU A 140 -21.61 -12.74 -36.74
C LEU A 140 -22.50 -11.60 -36.24
N ALA A 141 -22.47 -10.46 -36.94
CA ALA A 141 -23.19 -9.24 -36.53
C ALA A 141 -24.73 -9.38 -36.46
N SER A 142 -25.31 -10.41 -37.08
CA SER A 142 -26.74 -10.70 -37.02
C SER A 142 -27.19 -11.39 -35.73
N ILE A 143 -26.25 -11.95 -34.95
CA ILE A 143 -26.54 -12.57 -33.67
C ILE A 143 -26.38 -11.51 -32.57
N PRO A 144 -27.38 -11.33 -31.68
CA PRO A 144 -27.25 -10.41 -30.56
C PRO A 144 -26.03 -10.73 -29.71
N LYS A 145 -25.31 -9.69 -29.27
CA LYS A 145 -24.12 -9.85 -28.42
C LYS A 145 -24.46 -10.61 -27.14
N SER A 146 -23.59 -11.52 -26.77
CA SER A 146 -23.58 -12.12 -25.44
C SER A 146 -23.02 -11.09 -24.45
N ARG A 147 -23.25 -11.30 -23.15
CA ARG A 147 -22.78 -10.37 -22.13
C ARG A 147 -22.31 -11.12 -20.90
N VAL A 148 -21.16 -10.70 -20.37
CA VAL A 148 -20.62 -11.18 -19.10
C VAL A 148 -20.58 -10.00 -18.14
N ARG A 149 -21.20 -10.19 -16.96
CA ARG A 149 -21.27 -9.17 -15.91
C ARG A 149 -20.45 -9.66 -14.72
N LEU A 150 -19.38 -8.95 -14.40
CA LEU A 150 -18.59 -9.17 -13.18
C LEU A 150 -19.22 -8.42 -12.01
N ASN A 151 -19.63 -7.18 -12.26
CA ASN A 151 -20.34 -6.30 -11.33
C ASN A 151 -21.09 -5.23 -12.15
N GLU A 152 -21.69 -4.23 -11.50
CA GLU A 152 -22.47 -3.21 -12.20
C GLU A 152 -21.64 -2.26 -13.07
N ARG A 153 -20.33 -2.14 -12.82
CA ARG A 153 -19.42 -1.27 -13.58
C ARG A 153 -18.68 -2.03 -14.67
N GLU A 154 -18.46 -3.33 -14.47
CA GLU A 154 -17.70 -4.19 -15.36
C GLU A 154 -18.62 -5.17 -16.07
N ILE A 155 -19.13 -4.69 -17.19
CA ILE A 155 -20.04 -5.41 -18.07
C ILE A 155 -19.39 -5.48 -19.45
N TYR A 156 -19.09 -6.70 -19.89
CA TYR A 156 -18.39 -6.96 -21.13
C TYR A 156 -19.37 -7.53 -22.15
N ASP A 157 -19.62 -6.77 -23.22
CA ASP A 157 -20.32 -7.25 -24.40
C ASP A 157 -19.38 -8.11 -25.25
N LEU A 158 -19.87 -9.25 -25.72
CA LEU A 158 -19.11 -10.24 -26.48
C LEU A 158 -19.80 -10.52 -27.82
N ASP A 159 -19.05 -10.40 -28.91
CA ASP A 159 -19.49 -10.76 -30.26
C ASP A 159 -19.31 -12.25 -30.49
N TYR A 160 -20.29 -12.90 -31.14
CA TYR A 160 -20.12 -14.26 -31.64
C TYR A 160 -19.24 -14.24 -32.89
N ALA A 161 -18.22 -15.10 -32.95
CA ALA A 161 -17.28 -15.15 -34.04
C ALA A 161 -16.91 -16.58 -34.43
N ILE A 162 -16.73 -16.81 -35.73
CA ILE A 162 -16.17 -18.06 -36.26
C ILE A 162 -14.66 -17.88 -36.42
N VAL A 163 -13.90 -18.86 -35.92
CA VAL A 163 -12.43 -18.89 -35.95
C VAL A 163 -11.94 -20.28 -36.33
N ASN A 164 -10.72 -20.41 -36.85
CA ASN A 164 -10.12 -21.74 -37.00
C ASN A 164 -9.70 -22.29 -35.66
N ALA A 165 -9.93 -23.59 -35.44
CA ALA A 165 -9.55 -24.30 -34.23
C ALA A 165 -8.05 -24.16 -33.93
N LYS A 166 -7.19 -24.28 -34.95
CA LYS A 166 -5.73 -24.19 -34.79
C LYS A 166 -5.22 -22.83 -34.28
N ASP A 167 -6.02 -21.78 -34.42
CA ASP A 167 -5.64 -20.42 -34.04
C ASP A 167 -5.96 -20.14 -32.56
N LEU A 168 -6.70 -21.03 -31.90
CA LEU A 168 -7.00 -20.96 -30.48
C LEU A 168 -5.81 -21.39 -29.63
N LYS A 169 -5.55 -20.63 -28.57
CA LYS A 169 -4.40 -20.79 -27.66
C LYS A 169 -4.89 -20.98 -26.22
N PRO A 170 -5.40 -22.17 -25.86
CA PRO A 170 -5.67 -22.48 -24.46
C PRO A 170 -4.37 -22.49 -23.66
N SER A 171 -4.43 -22.01 -22.42
CA SER A 171 -3.29 -21.96 -21.50
C SER A 171 -3.60 -22.73 -20.22
N PHE A 172 -2.61 -23.47 -19.73
CA PHE A 172 -2.66 -24.24 -18.48
C PHE A 172 -1.53 -23.87 -17.50
N THR A 173 -0.74 -22.86 -17.85
CA THR A 173 0.33 -22.31 -17.02
C THR A 173 -0.18 -21.07 -16.29
N THR A 174 0.19 -20.90 -15.03
CA THR A 174 -0.14 -19.69 -14.26
C THR A 174 0.54 -18.46 -14.86
N GLY A 175 -0.24 -17.42 -15.15
CA GLY A 175 0.20 -16.22 -15.85
C GLY A 175 -0.55 -16.00 -17.18
N GLY A 176 -0.86 -14.74 -17.51
CA GLY A 176 -1.69 -14.41 -18.67
C GLY A 176 -3.19 -14.58 -18.40
N THR A 177 -3.91 -15.15 -19.37
CA THR A 177 -5.37 -15.38 -19.31
C THR A 177 -5.76 -16.61 -18.47
N GLN A 178 -4.80 -17.42 -18.01
CA GLN A 178 -5.04 -18.55 -17.13
C GLN A 178 -4.72 -18.19 -15.67
N LYS A 179 -5.72 -18.34 -14.80
CA LYS A 179 -5.63 -18.07 -13.36
C LYS A 179 -5.70 -19.34 -12.49
N ARG A 180 -5.90 -20.53 -13.08
CA ARG A 180 -5.87 -21.80 -12.35
C ARG A 180 -4.44 -22.31 -12.17
N THR A 181 -4.20 -22.98 -11.05
CA THR A 181 -2.91 -23.62 -10.71
C THR A 181 -2.77 -25.07 -11.20
N ALA A 182 -3.85 -25.73 -11.64
CA ALA A 182 -3.83 -27.15 -12.01
C ALA A 182 -4.68 -27.49 -13.26
N MET A 183 -4.10 -28.32 -14.14
CA MET A 183 -4.78 -28.93 -15.30
C MET A 183 -5.52 -30.22 -14.87
N ASN A 184 -6.68 -30.50 -15.50
CA ASN A 184 -7.45 -31.72 -15.27
C ASN A 184 -7.57 -32.49 -16.59
N GLU A 185 -6.72 -33.50 -16.77
CA GLU A 185 -6.65 -34.28 -18.00
C GLU A 185 -7.90 -35.15 -18.24
N GLU A 186 -8.48 -35.70 -17.17
CA GLU A 186 -9.69 -36.53 -17.28
C GLU A 186 -10.88 -35.73 -17.81
N GLN A 187 -11.03 -34.49 -17.36
CA GLN A 187 -12.06 -33.59 -17.84
C GLN A 187 -11.87 -33.27 -19.33
N ILE A 188 -10.64 -32.97 -19.76
CA ILE A 188 -10.30 -32.68 -21.15
C ILE A 188 -10.63 -33.90 -22.04
N GLN A 189 -10.20 -35.09 -21.63
CA GLN A 189 -10.49 -36.32 -22.38
C GLN A 189 -11.99 -36.64 -22.44
N SER A 190 -12.73 -36.36 -21.36
CA SER A 190 -14.18 -36.54 -21.31
C SER A 190 -14.88 -35.60 -22.30
N ILE A 191 -14.47 -34.33 -22.38
CA ILE A 191 -15.00 -33.35 -23.34
C ILE A 191 -14.70 -33.78 -24.78
N ALA A 192 -13.46 -34.21 -25.04
CA ALA A 192 -13.03 -34.67 -26.37
C ALA A 192 -13.85 -35.88 -26.88
N ARG A 193 -14.16 -36.85 -26.01
CA ARG A 193 -14.81 -38.12 -26.37
C ARG A 193 -16.33 -38.12 -26.22
N ASN A 194 -16.87 -37.34 -25.29
CA ASN A 194 -18.27 -37.36 -24.88
C ASN A 194 -18.83 -35.94 -24.72
N PHE A 195 -18.64 -35.09 -25.73
CA PHE A 195 -19.19 -33.73 -25.74
C PHE A 195 -20.72 -33.73 -25.55
N ASP A 196 -21.19 -32.96 -24.58
CA ASP A 196 -22.62 -32.77 -24.30
C ASP A 196 -23.00 -31.29 -24.55
N PRO A 197 -23.73 -31.00 -25.65
CA PRO A 197 -24.18 -29.65 -25.97
C PRO A 197 -24.95 -28.94 -24.84
N LYS A 198 -25.69 -29.70 -24.01
CA LYS A 198 -26.53 -29.13 -22.95
C LYS A 198 -25.73 -28.46 -21.83
N LYS A 199 -24.43 -28.75 -21.73
CA LYS A 199 -23.55 -28.17 -20.72
C LYS A 199 -23.03 -26.78 -21.09
N ILE A 200 -23.08 -26.40 -22.36
CA ILE A 200 -22.58 -25.11 -22.85
C ILE A 200 -23.72 -24.23 -23.35
N PHE A 201 -24.60 -24.77 -24.20
CA PHE A 201 -25.54 -23.92 -24.91
C PHE A 201 -26.71 -23.48 -24.04
N GLY A 202 -26.92 -22.17 -23.92
CA GLY A 202 -28.03 -21.57 -23.18
C GLY A 202 -27.75 -21.32 -21.70
N SER A 203 -26.56 -21.65 -21.20
CA SER A 203 -26.14 -21.42 -19.80
C SER A 203 -25.95 -19.93 -19.48
N GLY A 204 -25.54 -19.14 -20.49
CA GLY A 204 -25.18 -17.73 -20.33
C GLY A 204 -23.89 -17.50 -19.53
N GLY A 205 -23.45 -16.25 -19.43
CA GLY A 205 -22.27 -15.88 -18.62
C GLY A 205 -20.99 -16.60 -19.06
N PHE A 206 -20.20 -17.11 -18.11
CA PHE A 206 -18.94 -17.83 -18.36
C PHE A 206 -19.13 -19.29 -18.77
N GLU A 207 -20.32 -19.87 -18.54
CA GLU A 207 -20.63 -21.28 -18.83
C GLU A 207 -21.14 -21.53 -20.25
N ASP A 208 -21.32 -20.46 -21.03
CA ASP A 208 -21.66 -20.52 -22.46
C ASP A 208 -20.39 -20.69 -23.34
N LEU A 209 -20.51 -20.55 -24.66
CA LEU A 209 -19.44 -20.71 -25.65
C LEU A 209 -18.12 -20.05 -25.22
N PRO A 210 -16.94 -20.59 -25.60
CA PRO A 210 -15.66 -20.07 -25.14
C PRO A 210 -15.46 -18.58 -25.42
N ILE A 211 -14.91 -17.86 -24.44
CA ILE A 211 -14.50 -16.45 -24.53
C ILE A 211 -13.00 -16.41 -24.82
N ILE A 212 -12.62 -15.73 -25.90
CA ILE A 212 -11.23 -15.60 -26.33
C ILE A 212 -10.87 -14.12 -26.55
N LEU A 213 -9.58 -13.81 -26.45
CA LEU A 213 -9.02 -12.56 -26.96
C LEU A 213 -8.92 -12.63 -28.49
N HIS A 214 -8.77 -11.46 -29.11
CA HIS A 214 -8.66 -11.33 -30.56
C HIS A 214 -7.42 -12.00 -31.16
N ASP A 215 -6.41 -12.32 -30.37
CA ASP A 215 -5.19 -13.02 -30.78
C ASP A 215 -5.27 -14.54 -30.58
N GLY A 216 -6.46 -15.05 -30.22
CA GLY A 216 -6.73 -16.47 -30.01
C GLY A 216 -6.50 -16.98 -28.58
N GLN A 217 -5.94 -16.17 -27.67
CA GLN A 217 -5.79 -16.58 -26.27
C GLN A 217 -7.14 -16.83 -25.60
N VAL A 218 -7.28 -17.96 -24.91
CA VAL A 218 -8.54 -18.33 -24.26
C VAL A 218 -8.62 -17.68 -22.88
N ILE A 219 -9.69 -16.92 -22.64
CA ILE A 219 -10.02 -16.38 -21.31
C ILE A 219 -10.73 -17.45 -20.50
N ALA A 220 -11.81 -18.02 -21.04
CA ALA A 220 -12.57 -19.08 -20.38
C ALA A 220 -13.52 -19.84 -21.32
N PRO A 221 -13.74 -21.15 -21.16
CA PRO A 221 -13.01 -22.07 -20.30
C PRO A 221 -11.87 -22.80 -21.04
N ASN A 222 -10.64 -22.76 -20.50
CA ASN A 222 -9.45 -23.39 -21.10
C ASN A 222 -9.58 -24.91 -21.33
N HIS A 223 -10.05 -25.67 -20.32
CA HIS A 223 -10.25 -27.14 -20.44
C HIS A 223 -11.27 -27.53 -21.53
N TRP A 224 -12.29 -26.69 -21.73
CA TRP A 224 -13.28 -26.93 -22.78
C TRP A 224 -12.68 -26.71 -24.15
N VAL A 225 -11.98 -25.60 -24.37
CA VAL A 225 -11.32 -25.33 -25.65
C VAL A 225 -10.34 -26.45 -25.98
N GLU A 226 -9.49 -26.86 -25.05
CA GLU A 226 -8.55 -27.96 -25.26
C GLU A 226 -9.26 -29.28 -25.63
N GLY A 227 -10.37 -29.60 -24.97
CA GLY A 227 -11.19 -30.76 -25.34
C GLY A 227 -11.84 -30.63 -26.73
N MET A 228 -12.26 -29.41 -27.11
CA MET A 228 -12.87 -29.11 -28.41
C MET A 228 -11.86 -29.23 -29.57
N LEU A 229 -10.61 -28.82 -29.34
CA LEU A 229 -9.51 -29.00 -30.31
C LEU A 229 -9.23 -30.48 -30.59
N ASN A 230 -9.53 -31.35 -29.63
CA ASN A 230 -9.27 -32.79 -29.68
C ASN A 230 -10.55 -33.63 -29.89
N PHE A 231 -11.61 -33.05 -30.48
CA PHE A 231 -12.88 -33.77 -30.66
C PHE A 231 -12.74 -35.07 -31.45
N THR A 232 -13.34 -36.13 -30.92
CA THR A 232 -13.63 -37.33 -31.71
C THR A 232 -14.69 -37.01 -32.78
N PRO A 233 -14.78 -37.80 -33.88
CA PRO A 233 -15.82 -37.59 -34.89
C PRO A 233 -17.25 -37.54 -34.32
N LYS A 234 -17.52 -38.33 -33.26
CA LYS A 234 -18.78 -38.32 -32.51
C LYS A 234 -19.04 -36.98 -31.83
N SER A 235 -18.07 -36.47 -31.07
CA SER A 235 -18.18 -35.17 -30.39
C SER A 235 -18.28 -34.02 -31.38
N ARG A 236 -17.51 -34.06 -32.46
CA ARG A 236 -17.56 -33.06 -33.53
C ARG A 236 -18.96 -32.99 -34.16
N TYR A 237 -19.53 -34.14 -34.50
CA TYR A 237 -20.89 -34.21 -35.04
C TYR A 237 -21.94 -33.65 -34.06
N ALA A 238 -21.81 -33.96 -32.76
CA ALA A 238 -22.70 -33.43 -31.74
C ALA A 238 -22.58 -31.89 -31.61
N TYR A 239 -21.37 -31.36 -31.67
CA TYR A 239 -21.10 -29.92 -31.66
C TYR A 239 -21.67 -29.22 -32.89
N ASP A 240 -21.36 -29.68 -34.11
CA ASP A 240 -21.83 -29.07 -35.36
C ASP A 240 -23.37 -29.07 -35.45
N LYS A 241 -24.00 -30.18 -35.02
CA LYS A 241 -25.45 -30.28 -34.95
C LYS A 241 -26.03 -29.22 -34.00
N ALA A 242 -25.45 -29.07 -32.82
CA ALA A 242 -25.92 -28.09 -31.83
C ALA A 242 -25.73 -26.64 -32.32
N ILE A 243 -24.59 -26.32 -32.93
CA ILE A 243 -24.35 -24.97 -33.48
C ILE A 243 -25.38 -24.62 -34.56
N LYS A 244 -25.69 -25.56 -35.44
CA LYS A 244 -26.72 -25.37 -36.47
C LYS A 244 -28.12 -25.19 -35.86
N GLU A 245 -28.44 -25.94 -34.80
CA GLU A 245 -29.76 -25.87 -34.14
C GLU A 245 -29.95 -24.57 -33.36
N TYR A 246 -28.96 -24.17 -32.54
CA TYR A 246 -29.05 -23.00 -31.66
C TYR A 246 -28.76 -21.66 -32.37
N TYR A 247 -27.70 -21.62 -33.19
CA TYR A 247 -27.21 -20.37 -33.77
C TYR A 247 -27.52 -20.22 -35.26
N ARG A 248 -28.06 -21.26 -35.91
CA ARG A 248 -28.31 -21.30 -37.37
C ARG A 248 -27.04 -21.07 -38.20
N VAL A 249 -25.89 -21.47 -37.67
CA VAL A 249 -24.57 -21.35 -38.30
C VAL A 249 -24.11 -22.69 -38.84
N HIS A 250 -23.48 -22.68 -40.01
CA HIS A 250 -22.81 -23.84 -40.59
C HIS A 250 -21.30 -23.65 -40.49
N LEU A 251 -20.62 -24.55 -39.78
CA LEU A 251 -19.16 -24.54 -39.59
C LEU A 251 -18.47 -25.48 -40.58
N LYS A 252 -17.27 -25.10 -41.03
CA LYS A 252 -16.33 -26.03 -41.69
C LYS A 252 -15.68 -26.97 -40.67
N PRO A 253 -15.08 -28.10 -41.11
CA PRO A 253 -14.51 -29.13 -40.22
C PRO A 253 -13.45 -28.63 -39.23
N ASP A 254 -12.77 -27.53 -39.54
CA ASP A 254 -11.70 -26.91 -38.75
C ASP A 254 -12.13 -25.60 -38.07
N GLU A 255 -13.40 -25.22 -38.16
CA GLU A 255 -13.94 -24.01 -37.56
C GLU A 255 -14.65 -24.29 -36.23
N LEU A 256 -14.60 -23.31 -35.33
CA LEU A 256 -15.33 -23.27 -34.06
C LEU A 256 -16.03 -21.92 -33.89
N LEU A 257 -17.19 -21.93 -33.23
CA LEU A 257 -17.90 -20.74 -32.81
C LEU A 257 -17.47 -20.36 -31.39
N VAL A 258 -17.04 -19.11 -31.22
CA VAL A 258 -16.54 -18.54 -29.97
C VAL A 258 -17.17 -17.16 -29.71
N ARG A 259 -16.88 -16.60 -28.54
CA ARG A 259 -17.25 -15.24 -28.13
C ARG A 259 -15.99 -14.40 -27.96
N ILE A 260 -15.98 -13.19 -28.51
CA ILE A 260 -14.82 -12.28 -28.46
C ILE A 260 -15.28 -10.95 -27.87
N PRO A 261 -14.52 -10.31 -26.96
CA PRO A 261 -14.83 -8.96 -26.48
C PRO A 261 -15.11 -8.00 -27.64
N HIS A 262 -16.26 -7.31 -27.58
CA HIS A 262 -16.64 -6.35 -28.60
C HIS A 262 -15.64 -5.18 -28.71
N LYS A 263 -14.97 -4.87 -27.59
CA LYS A 263 -13.90 -3.89 -27.50
C LYS A 263 -12.64 -4.56 -27.02
N ARG A 264 -11.50 -4.03 -27.46
CA ARG A 264 -10.19 -4.39 -26.92
C ARG A 264 -10.16 -4.10 -25.43
N LEU A 265 -9.90 -5.16 -24.65
CA LEU A 265 -9.74 -5.07 -23.21
C LEU A 265 -8.29 -4.69 -22.90
N ASN A 266 -8.11 -3.84 -21.90
CA ASN A 266 -6.80 -3.58 -21.31
C ASN A 266 -6.37 -4.72 -20.38
N HIS A 267 -5.09 -4.75 -19.97
CA HIS A 267 -4.55 -5.82 -19.12
C HIS A 267 -5.37 -6.05 -17.84
N THR A 268 -5.86 -5.00 -17.19
CA THR A 268 -6.69 -5.09 -15.98
C THR A 268 -8.04 -5.73 -16.25
N GLU A 269 -8.72 -5.30 -17.31
CA GLU A 269 -10.00 -5.87 -17.73
C GLU A 269 -9.88 -7.35 -18.08
N ILE A 270 -8.83 -7.74 -18.83
CA ILE A 270 -8.59 -9.15 -19.18
C ILE A 270 -8.35 -9.99 -17.93
N ASN A 271 -7.52 -9.49 -17.00
CA ASN A 271 -7.24 -10.23 -15.78
C ASN A 271 -8.48 -10.37 -14.88
N HIS A 272 -9.30 -9.33 -14.77
CA HIS A 272 -10.57 -9.40 -14.02
C HIS A 272 -11.50 -10.43 -14.63
N LEU A 273 -11.64 -10.43 -15.97
CA LEU A 273 -12.49 -11.37 -16.70
C LEU A 273 -12.00 -12.82 -16.54
N ALA A 274 -10.69 -13.05 -16.59
CA ALA A 274 -10.06 -14.36 -16.38
C ALA A 274 -10.13 -14.85 -14.91
N ALA A 275 -10.09 -13.94 -13.94
CA ALA A 275 -10.27 -14.30 -12.53
C ALA A 275 -11.73 -14.65 -12.23
N ALA A 276 -12.66 -13.84 -12.74
CA ALA A 276 -14.09 -14.01 -12.55
C ALA A 276 -14.65 -15.27 -13.23
N SER A 277 -14.04 -15.74 -14.33
CA SER A 277 -14.46 -17.00 -14.94
C SER A 277 -14.24 -18.24 -14.07
N ASN A 278 -13.49 -18.12 -12.97
CA ASN A 278 -13.32 -19.20 -12.00
C ASN A 278 -14.34 -19.13 -10.84
N GLN A 279 -15.19 -18.10 -10.79
CA GLN A 279 -16.10 -17.88 -9.68
C GLN A 279 -17.11 -19.03 -9.57
N GLY A 280 -17.12 -19.74 -8.43
CA GLY A 280 -17.97 -20.91 -8.19
C GLY A 280 -17.40 -22.26 -8.66
N HIS A 281 -16.26 -22.25 -9.36
CA HIS A 281 -15.52 -23.43 -9.82
C HIS A 281 -14.07 -23.41 -9.31
N PHE A 282 -13.91 -23.25 -8.00
CA PHE A 282 -12.61 -23.15 -7.35
C PHE A 282 -12.02 -24.55 -7.10
N ASN A 283 -10.81 -24.78 -7.58
CA ASN A 283 -10.07 -26.00 -7.29
C ASN A 283 -9.26 -25.87 -6.00
N SER A 284 -9.12 -24.64 -5.47
CA SER A 284 -8.35 -24.34 -4.27
C SER A 284 -8.81 -23.03 -3.58
N GLU A 285 -8.47 -22.86 -2.31
CA GLU A 285 -8.76 -21.61 -1.55
C GLU A 285 -8.07 -20.40 -2.15
N SER A 286 -6.90 -20.60 -2.76
CA SER A 286 -6.20 -19.57 -3.50
C SER A 286 -7.01 -19.04 -4.69
N ASP A 287 -7.59 -19.93 -5.48
CA ASP A 287 -8.40 -19.55 -6.65
C ASP A 287 -9.62 -18.74 -6.21
N HIS A 288 -10.24 -19.15 -5.09
CA HIS A 288 -11.34 -18.42 -4.47
C HIS A 288 -10.91 -17.02 -4.01
N ALA A 289 -9.82 -16.91 -3.25
CA ALA A 289 -9.32 -15.64 -2.74
C ALA A 289 -8.94 -14.67 -3.87
N LEU A 290 -8.35 -15.16 -4.97
CA LEU A 290 -7.99 -14.36 -6.14
C LEU A 290 -9.24 -13.83 -6.87
N ALA A 291 -10.24 -14.68 -7.08
CA ALA A 291 -11.48 -14.28 -7.76
C ALA A 291 -12.24 -13.22 -6.94
N VAL A 292 -12.36 -13.45 -5.63
CA VAL A 292 -13.00 -12.53 -4.68
C VAL A 292 -12.29 -11.18 -4.65
N LEU A 293 -10.96 -11.18 -4.51
CA LEU A 293 -10.16 -9.97 -4.54
C LEU A 293 -10.30 -9.19 -5.86
N SER A 294 -10.26 -9.88 -6.99
CA SER A 294 -10.44 -9.26 -8.32
C SER A 294 -11.83 -8.64 -8.45
N HIS A 295 -12.85 -9.32 -7.95
CA HIS A 295 -14.23 -8.81 -7.97
C HIS A 295 -14.35 -7.49 -7.17
N TYR A 296 -13.73 -7.37 -6.00
CA TYR A 296 -13.84 -6.19 -5.13
C TYR A 296 -12.76 -5.12 -5.35
N GLU A 297 -11.78 -5.33 -6.23
CA GLU A 297 -10.59 -4.47 -6.36
C GLU A 297 -10.93 -2.98 -6.54
N ALA A 298 -11.90 -2.67 -7.42
CA ALA A 298 -12.30 -1.30 -7.68
C ALA A 298 -12.84 -0.60 -6.42
N LYS A 299 -13.66 -1.30 -5.63
CA LYS A 299 -14.22 -0.77 -4.38
C LYS A 299 -13.18 -0.68 -3.26
N LEU A 300 -12.25 -1.63 -3.22
CA LEU A 300 -11.13 -1.63 -2.27
C LEU A 300 -10.21 -0.42 -2.49
N LYS A 301 -9.92 -0.06 -3.74
CA LYS A 301 -9.15 1.14 -4.09
C LYS A 301 -9.85 2.45 -3.67
N GLU A 302 -11.18 2.46 -3.64
CA GLU A 302 -11.99 3.59 -3.18
C GLU A 302 -12.16 3.63 -1.64
N LEU A 303 -11.74 2.57 -0.93
CA LEU A 303 -11.97 2.43 0.50
C LEU A 303 -10.91 3.20 1.31
N GLU A 304 -11.10 4.51 1.42
CA GLU A 304 -10.20 5.38 2.20
C GLU A 304 -10.64 5.62 3.65
N LYS A 305 -11.88 5.24 4.00
CA LYS A 305 -12.50 5.63 5.27
C LYS A 305 -12.22 4.61 6.36
N LYS A 306 -11.91 5.13 7.57
CA LYS A 306 -11.95 4.34 8.80
C LYS A 306 -13.33 3.68 8.94
N LEU A 307 -13.33 2.40 9.27
CA LEU A 307 -14.48 1.54 9.43
C LEU A 307 -14.82 1.42 10.91
N ASP A 308 -15.48 2.44 11.45
CA ASP A 308 -15.83 2.47 12.88
C ASP A 308 -16.95 1.47 13.18
N ALA A 309 -16.74 0.64 14.20
CA ALA A 309 -17.69 -0.38 14.64
C ALA A 309 -17.55 -0.65 16.13
N ASP A 310 -18.68 -0.95 16.79
CA ASP A 310 -18.70 -1.32 18.21
C ASP A 310 -18.53 -2.82 18.46
N SER A 311 -18.66 -3.64 17.42
CA SER A 311 -18.50 -5.09 17.50
C SER A 311 -17.95 -5.68 16.21
N ILE A 312 -17.37 -6.87 16.32
CA ILE A 312 -16.90 -7.64 15.17
C ILE A 312 -18.02 -7.95 14.17
N TYR A 313 -19.26 -8.17 14.64
CA TYR A 313 -20.39 -8.40 13.76
C TYR A 313 -20.74 -7.15 12.94
N SER A 314 -20.75 -5.97 13.58
CA SER A 314 -20.99 -4.71 12.89
C SER A 314 -19.88 -4.41 11.89
N LEU A 315 -18.62 -4.59 12.29
CA LEU A 315 -17.45 -4.31 11.46
C LEU A 315 -17.51 -5.08 10.13
N LYS A 316 -17.75 -6.39 10.18
CA LYS A 316 -17.81 -7.23 8.99
C LYS A 316 -18.91 -6.81 8.03
N ASN A 317 -20.06 -6.42 8.58
CA ASN A 317 -21.19 -5.93 7.79
C ASN A 317 -20.90 -4.55 7.20
N ILE A 318 -20.17 -3.68 7.89
CA ILE A 318 -19.73 -2.38 7.37
C ILE A 318 -18.75 -2.58 6.22
N VAL A 319 -17.78 -3.49 6.34
CA VAL A 319 -16.89 -3.86 5.23
C VAL A 319 -17.72 -4.32 4.03
N ALA A 320 -18.62 -5.28 4.24
CA ALA A 320 -19.46 -5.81 3.17
C ALA A 320 -20.32 -4.73 2.50
N LYS A 321 -20.93 -3.83 3.28
CA LYS A 321 -21.74 -2.73 2.75
C LYS A 321 -20.92 -1.71 1.95
N ASN A 322 -19.71 -1.38 2.40
CA ASN A 322 -18.86 -0.42 1.68
C ASN A 322 -18.29 -1.02 0.38
N LEU A 323 -18.02 -2.32 0.38
CA LEU A 323 -17.51 -3.03 -0.80
C LEU A 323 -18.62 -3.52 -1.74
N ASN A 324 -19.89 -3.43 -1.33
CA ASN A 324 -21.00 -3.82 -2.18
C ASN A 324 -21.10 -2.88 -3.40
N PHE A 325 -21.25 -3.47 -4.59
CA PHE A 325 -21.42 -2.71 -5.82
C PHE A 325 -22.85 -2.18 -5.97
N ASP A 326 -23.83 -3.02 -5.66
CA ASP A 326 -25.26 -2.75 -5.80
C ASP A 326 -25.91 -2.56 -4.43
N LYS A 327 -26.81 -1.59 -4.29
CA LYS A 327 -27.60 -1.42 -3.05
C LYS A 327 -28.75 -2.43 -2.93
N ALA A 328 -29.17 -3.02 -4.03
CA ALA A 328 -30.27 -3.98 -4.09
C ALA A 328 -29.82 -5.43 -3.83
N SER A 329 -28.55 -5.77 -4.05
CA SER A 329 -27.98 -7.07 -3.71
C SER A 329 -27.62 -7.16 -2.23
N HIS A 330 -27.74 -8.36 -1.65
CA HIS A 330 -27.30 -8.58 -0.27
C HIS A 330 -25.76 -8.62 -0.23
N PRO A 331 -25.11 -7.83 0.66
CA PRO A 331 -23.66 -7.85 0.77
C PRO A 331 -23.12 -9.23 1.14
N ILE A 332 -22.12 -9.72 0.41
CA ILE A 332 -21.46 -10.99 0.72
C ILE A 332 -20.38 -10.75 1.77
N VAL A 333 -20.73 -10.99 3.03
CA VAL A 333 -19.89 -10.66 4.18
C VAL A 333 -18.55 -11.38 4.16
N THR A 334 -18.54 -12.69 3.93
CA THR A 334 -17.32 -13.52 3.94
C THR A 334 -16.32 -13.05 2.88
N ASP A 335 -16.77 -12.96 1.63
CA ASP A 335 -15.91 -12.63 0.49
C ASP A 335 -15.39 -11.20 0.58
N SER A 336 -16.24 -10.24 0.94
CA SER A 336 -15.83 -8.83 1.09
C SER A 336 -14.71 -8.67 2.13
N ASN A 337 -14.83 -9.36 3.25
CA ASN A 337 -13.82 -9.30 4.33
C ASN A 337 -12.54 -10.05 3.94
N LEU A 338 -12.65 -11.21 3.26
CA LEU A 338 -11.48 -11.89 2.70
C LEU A 338 -10.75 -11.03 1.67
N ALA A 339 -11.48 -10.36 0.78
CA ALA A 339 -10.92 -9.44 -0.21
C ALA A 339 -10.14 -8.30 0.46
N LEU A 340 -10.73 -7.67 1.48
CA LEU A 340 -10.07 -6.60 2.24
C LEU A 340 -8.83 -7.11 2.98
N LEU A 341 -8.88 -8.31 3.55
CA LEU A 341 -7.71 -8.91 4.19
C LEU A 341 -6.57 -9.10 3.18
N MET A 342 -6.87 -9.72 2.02
CA MET A 342 -5.90 -9.98 0.96
C MET A 342 -5.36 -8.70 0.31
N PHE A 343 -6.18 -7.66 0.24
CA PHE A 343 -5.79 -6.34 -0.24
C PHE A 343 -4.77 -5.66 0.68
N ASN A 344 -4.89 -5.89 2.00
CA ASN A 344 -4.01 -5.31 3.01
C ASN A 344 -2.74 -6.14 3.31
N MET A 345 -2.54 -7.28 2.63
CA MET A 345 -1.34 -8.12 2.79
C MET A 345 -0.25 -7.75 1.78
N PRO A 346 1.04 -7.87 2.14
CA PRO A 346 2.14 -7.62 1.23
C PRO A 346 2.26 -8.79 0.25
N ARG A 347 2.44 -8.49 -1.04
CA ARG A 347 2.57 -9.53 -2.08
C ARG A 347 4.01 -9.73 -2.47
N THR A 348 4.64 -10.75 -1.88
CA THR A 348 5.89 -11.33 -2.40
C THR A 348 5.56 -12.55 -3.28
N LYS A 349 6.54 -13.08 -4.02
CA LYS A 349 6.39 -14.24 -4.93
C LYS A 349 5.80 -15.52 -4.30
N THR A 350 5.52 -15.54 -2.99
CA THR A 350 5.05 -16.71 -2.22
C THR A 350 4.04 -16.41 -1.09
N GLN A 351 3.28 -15.29 -1.11
CA GLN A 351 2.53 -14.84 0.09
C GLN A 351 1.10 -14.33 -0.14
N GLY A 352 0.21 -14.65 0.83
CA GLY A 352 -1.22 -14.39 0.86
C GLY A 352 -2.07 -15.54 0.31
N ILE A 353 -2.07 -15.67 -1.02
CA ILE A 353 -2.95 -16.60 -1.73
C ILE A 353 -2.41 -18.04 -1.61
N GLU A 354 -1.15 -18.30 -1.97
CA GLU A 354 -0.51 -19.63 -1.83
C GLU A 354 -0.43 -20.12 -0.38
N LEU A 355 -0.36 -19.18 0.56
CA LEU A 355 -0.36 -19.45 2.00
C LEU A 355 -1.65 -20.17 2.43
N LEU A 356 -2.81 -19.74 1.92
CA LEU A 356 -4.09 -20.37 2.24
C LEU A 356 -4.13 -21.83 1.77
N ASN A 357 -3.62 -22.12 0.56
CA ASN A 357 -3.55 -23.47 0.02
C ASN A 357 -2.57 -24.36 0.80
N ARG A 358 -1.36 -23.84 1.11
CA ARG A 358 -0.38 -24.57 1.90
C ARG A 358 -0.97 -24.98 3.24
N TRP A 359 -1.57 -24.03 3.96
CA TRP A 359 -2.14 -24.33 5.27
C TRP A 359 -3.39 -25.17 5.20
N GLN A 360 -4.25 -25.02 4.19
CA GLN A 360 -5.39 -25.92 3.99
C GLN A 360 -4.91 -27.37 3.84
N LYS A 361 -3.84 -27.59 3.07
CA LYS A 361 -3.21 -28.91 2.90
C LYS A 361 -2.59 -29.42 4.20
N GLU A 362 -1.83 -28.59 4.92
CA GLU A 362 -1.22 -28.99 6.20
C GLU A 362 -2.24 -29.29 7.30
N PHE A 363 -3.42 -28.67 7.24
CA PHE A 363 -4.56 -28.90 8.12
C PHE A 363 -5.62 -29.85 7.52
N SER A 364 -5.28 -30.68 6.52
CA SER A 364 -6.24 -31.63 5.91
C SER A 364 -6.95 -32.52 6.94
N ASN A 365 -6.27 -32.84 8.05
CA ASN A 365 -6.80 -33.68 9.13
C ASN A 365 -7.44 -32.88 10.27
N ASP A 366 -7.39 -31.54 10.22
CA ASP A 366 -7.97 -30.63 11.21
C ASP A 366 -8.46 -29.33 10.54
N ILE A 367 -9.43 -29.48 9.64
CA ILE A 367 -10.00 -28.36 8.88
C ILE A 367 -10.67 -27.33 9.80
N LYS A 368 -11.13 -27.73 10.99
CA LYS A 368 -11.75 -26.82 11.96
C LYS A 368 -10.75 -25.80 12.49
N SER A 369 -9.53 -26.22 12.84
CA SER A 369 -8.48 -25.29 13.28
C SER A 369 -8.02 -24.36 12.16
N TYR A 370 -7.95 -24.87 10.92
CA TYR A 370 -7.68 -24.04 9.74
C TYR A 370 -8.73 -22.93 9.58
N GLU A 371 -10.01 -23.30 9.56
CA GLU A 371 -11.12 -22.34 9.43
C GLU A 371 -11.16 -21.36 10.59
N LYS A 372 -10.82 -21.80 11.80
CA LYS A 372 -10.78 -20.94 12.99
C LYS A 372 -9.76 -19.80 12.85
N VAL A 373 -8.54 -20.11 12.39
CA VAL A 373 -7.50 -19.10 12.14
C VAL A 373 -7.88 -18.23 10.94
N LYS A 374 -8.27 -18.83 9.82
CA LYS A 374 -8.67 -18.10 8.60
C LYS A 374 -9.77 -17.09 8.90
N LYS A 375 -10.85 -17.54 9.54
CA LYS A 375 -11.98 -16.71 9.92
C LYS A 375 -11.60 -15.61 10.91
N MET A 376 -10.74 -15.89 11.89
CA MET A 376 -10.27 -14.87 12.83
C MET A 376 -9.60 -13.68 12.12
N PHE A 377 -8.74 -13.94 11.14
CA PHE A 377 -8.10 -12.89 10.35
C PHE A 377 -9.07 -12.22 9.38
N ALA A 378 -9.86 -13.00 8.63
CA ALA A 378 -10.82 -12.45 7.67
C ALA A 378 -11.87 -11.56 8.36
N ASP A 379 -12.47 -12.03 9.45
CA ASP A 379 -13.44 -11.26 10.24
C ASP A 379 -12.86 -9.92 10.73
N ASN A 380 -11.55 -9.87 11.00
CA ASN A 380 -10.83 -8.68 11.45
C ASN A 380 -10.17 -7.85 10.33
N ALA A 381 -10.50 -8.12 9.05
CA ALA A 381 -9.98 -7.36 7.92
C ALA A 381 -10.19 -5.85 8.08
N GLY A 382 -11.37 -5.44 8.58
CA GLY A 382 -11.65 -4.04 8.89
C GLY A 382 -10.80 -3.47 10.03
N SER A 383 -10.43 -4.27 11.02
CA SER A 383 -9.54 -3.86 12.12
C SER A 383 -8.13 -3.63 11.61
N PHE A 384 -7.62 -4.53 10.77
CA PHE A 384 -6.32 -4.36 10.11
C PHE A 384 -6.32 -3.14 9.19
N HIS A 385 -7.37 -2.95 8.39
CA HIS A 385 -7.53 -1.75 7.58
C HIS A 385 -7.53 -0.49 8.45
N ASN A 386 -8.30 -0.45 9.54
CA ASN A 386 -8.31 0.69 10.44
C ASN A 386 -6.94 1.01 11.03
N LEU A 387 -6.19 0.00 11.47
CA LEU A 387 -4.85 0.19 12.03
C LEU A 387 -3.85 0.67 10.99
N ILE A 388 -3.90 0.08 9.80
CA ILE A 388 -3.11 0.54 8.67
C ILE A 388 -3.44 2.02 8.43
N HIS A 389 -4.71 2.43 8.45
CA HIS A 389 -5.13 3.81 8.19
C HIS A 389 -5.19 4.73 9.44
N ASP A 390 -4.66 4.32 10.60
CA ASP A 390 -4.74 5.11 11.83
C ASP A 390 -3.64 6.19 11.88
N MET A 391 -4.04 7.44 11.67
CA MET A 391 -3.15 8.61 11.71
C MET A 391 -2.55 8.89 13.09
N ASN A 392 -3.09 8.28 14.16
CA ASN A 392 -2.53 8.39 15.51
C ASN A 392 -1.40 7.38 15.77
N LEU A 393 -1.32 6.31 14.95
CA LEU A 393 -0.30 5.26 15.04
C LEU A 393 0.43 5.11 13.70
N PRO A 394 0.96 6.20 13.12
CA PRO A 394 1.40 6.23 11.72
C PRO A 394 2.62 5.35 11.41
N LYS A 395 3.37 4.91 12.43
CA LYS A 395 4.53 4.02 12.28
C LYS A 395 4.17 2.54 12.53
N VAL A 396 2.92 2.23 12.90
CA VAL A 396 2.41 0.86 13.06
C VAL A 396 1.90 0.37 11.70
N SER A 397 2.81 0.09 10.76
CA SER A 397 2.44 -0.45 9.46
C SER A 397 2.37 -1.98 9.50
N LEU A 398 1.19 -2.54 9.81
CA LEU A 398 0.97 -3.99 9.81
C LEU A 398 0.96 -4.61 8.41
N ASN A 399 0.78 -3.81 7.35
CA ASN A 399 0.68 -4.30 5.98
C ASN A 399 1.93 -5.13 5.61
N ALA A 400 3.14 -4.65 5.90
CA ALA A 400 4.38 -5.39 5.62
C ALA A 400 4.55 -6.72 6.39
N TYR A 401 3.79 -6.91 7.47
CA TYR A 401 3.92 -8.08 8.35
C TYR A 401 2.73 -9.04 8.22
N LEU A 402 1.59 -8.61 7.69
CA LEU A 402 0.32 -9.32 7.84
C LEU A 402 0.35 -10.75 7.27
N SER A 403 0.98 -10.96 6.10
CA SER A 403 1.15 -12.33 5.57
C SER A 403 2.08 -13.17 6.44
N GLY A 404 3.19 -12.60 6.94
CA GLY A 404 4.10 -13.30 7.85
C GLY A 404 3.43 -13.65 9.18
N ILE A 405 2.67 -12.71 9.75
CA ILE A 405 1.91 -12.92 10.98
C ILE A 405 0.90 -14.06 10.82
N MET A 406 0.13 -14.05 9.72
CA MET A 406 -0.86 -15.10 9.46
C MET A 406 -0.16 -16.46 9.28
N ASP A 407 0.95 -16.49 8.54
CA ASP A 407 1.74 -17.71 8.35
C ASP A 407 2.20 -18.31 9.67
N ARG A 408 2.86 -17.48 10.49
CA ARG A 408 3.40 -17.89 11.79
C ARG A 408 2.28 -18.21 12.78
N ALA A 409 1.10 -17.62 12.65
CA ALA A 409 -0.06 -17.96 13.46
C ALA A 409 -0.58 -19.38 13.15
N PHE A 410 -0.71 -19.75 11.87
CA PHE A 410 -1.03 -21.12 11.48
C PHE A 410 0.04 -22.12 11.93
N ALA A 411 1.32 -21.81 11.71
CA ALA A 411 2.42 -22.66 12.15
C ALA A 411 2.40 -22.88 13.67
N ASN A 412 2.14 -21.83 14.44
CA ASN A 412 2.03 -21.92 15.88
C ASN A 412 0.85 -22.79 16.31
N MET A 413 -0.31 -22.64 15.68
CA MET A 413 -1.50 -23.46 15.94
C MET A 413 -1.30 -24.93 15.58
N LYS A 414 -0.53 -25.22 14.52
CA LYS A 414 -0.21 -26.59 14.10
C LYS A 414 0.81 -27.25 15.01
N LYS A 415 1.86 -26.52 15.40
CA LYS A 415 3.03 -27.05 16.11
C LYS A 415 2.80 -27.18 17.62
N TYR A 416 2.07 -26.24 18.23
CA TYR A 416 1.97 -26.16 19.69
C TYR A 416 0.53 -26.36 20.19
N PRO A 417 0.30 -27.36 21.06
CA PRO A 417 -0.96 -27.56 21.76
C PRO A 417 -1.45 -26.32 22.52
N THR A 418 -0.54 -25.62 23.20
CA THR A 418 -0.89 -24.48 24.06
C THR A 418 -0.14 -23.20 23.68
N THR A 419 -0.73 -22.05 24.00
CA THR A 419 -0.06 -20.74 23.88
C THR A 419 1.23 -20.70 24.69
N SER A 420 1.23 -21.30 25.88
CA SER A 420 2.38 -21.28 26.80
C SER A 420 3.58 -22.00 26.23
N GLU A 421 3.39 -23.19 25.62
CA GLU A 421 4.46 -23.93 24.96
C GLU A 421 5.04 -23.16 23.77
N GLY A 422 4.18 -22.61 22.91
CA GLY A 422 4.61 -21.84 21.75
C GLY A 422 5.41 -20.59 22.14
N LEU A 423 5.01 -19.88 23.19
CA LEU A 423 5.76 -18.73 23.69
C LEU A 423 7.05 -19.13 24.42
N LYS A 424 7.06 -20.27 25.12
CA LYS A 424 8.27 -20.78 25.78
C LYS A 424 9.36 -21.09 24.75
N ASP A 425 9.04 -21.89 23.74
CA ASP A 425 9.97 -22.21 22.64
C ASP A 425 10.51 -20.94 21.97
N LEU A 426 9.60 -20.02 21.64
CA LEU A 426 9.96 -18.74 21.04
C LEU A 426 10.92 -17.93 21.93
N SER A 427 10.64 -17.88 23.24
CA SER A 427 11.48 -17.17 24.20
C SER A 427 12.87 -17.78 24.33
N GLU A 428 12.99 -19.11 24.25
CA GLU A 428 14.27 -19.82 24.32
C GLU A 428 15.11 -19.54 23.07
N ARG A 429 14.48 -19.56 21.87
CA ARG A 429 15.15 -19.23 20.61
C ARG A 429 15.68 -17.79 20.57
N PHE A 430 14.87 -16.82 20.99
CA PHE A 430 15.33 -15.42 21.02
C PHE A 430 16.31 -15.13 22.17
N TYR A 431 16.23 -15.84 23.29
CA TYR A 431 17.25 -15.74 24.34
C TYR A 431 18.63 -16.16 23.81
N GLN A 432 18.71 -17.29 23.10
CA GLN A 432 19.96 -17.72 22.47
C GLN A 432 20.45 -16.72 21.40
N THR A 433 19.55 -16.20 20.57
CA THR A 433 19.88 -15.24 19.50
C THR A 433 20.38 -13.89 20.04
N SER A 434 19.73 -13.37 21.08
CA SER A 434 20.13 -12.11 21.76
C SER A 434 21.48 -12.22 22.46
N SER A 435 21.80 -13.39 23.04
CA SER A 435 23.10 -13.63 23.68
C SER A 435 24.29 -13.66 22.71
N LEU A 436 24.02 -13.82 21.41
CA LEU A 436 25.03 -13.88 20.35
C LEU A 436 25.14 -12.57 19.55
N GLY A 437 24.29 -11.56 19.80
CA GLY A 437 24.33 -10.26 19.11
C GLY A 437 23.91 -10.28 17.63
N VAL A 438 23.15 -11.29 17.19
CA VAL A 438 22.96 -11.63 15.76
C VAL A 438 21.70 -11.03 15.12
N PHE A 439 21.18 -9.88 15.60
CA PHE A 439 20.06 -9.19 14.91
C PHE A 439 20.51 -8.43 13.64
N GLU A 440 21.64 -8.83 13.04
CA GLU A 440 22.26 -8.18 11.89
C GLU A 440 21.66 -8.69 10.57
N LYS A 441 20.47 -8.16 10.19
CA LYS A 441 19.95 -8.02 8.81
C LYS A 441 18.51 -7.48 8.84
N SER A 442 18.17 -6.50 7.99
CA SER A 442 16.82 -5.93 7.90
C SER A 442 15.73 -6.97 7.61
N ASP A 443 16.03 -7.92 6.72
CA ASP A 443 15.08 -8.96 6.31
C ASP A 443 14.83 -9.98 7.43
N GLN A 444 15.88 -10.24 8.23
CA GLN A 444 15.77 -11.09 9.42
C GLN A 444 14.92 -10.43 10.50
N ALA A 445 15.07 -9.11 10.71
CA ALA A 445 14.27 -8.37 11.69
C ALA A 445 12.76 -8.37 11.35
N VAL A 446 12.39 -8.28 10.07
CA VAL A 446 10.98 -8.38 9.64
C VAL A 446 10.43 -9.78 9.89
N SER A 447 11.21 -10.81 9.59
CA SER A 447 10.85 -12.20 9.86
C SER A 447 10.71 -12.47 11.36
N ASP A 448 11.66 -12.00 12.18
CA ASP A 448 11.68 -12.21 13.63
C ASP A 448 10.48 -11.54 14.32
N ILE A 449 10.14 -10.31 13.91
CA ILE A 449 8.93 -9.63 14.40
C ILE A 449 7.67 -10.35 13.95
N SER A 450 7.64 -10.87 12.72
CA SER A 450 6.53 -11.70 12.25
C SER A 450 6.37 -12.99 13.06
N GLU A 451 7.46 -13.59 13.57
CA GLU A 451 7.39 -14.74 14.47
C GLU A 451 6.75 -14.39 15.83
N ILE A 452 7.18 -13.28 16.44
CA ILE A 452 6.66 -12.85 17.74
C ILE A 452 5.20 -12.41 17.63
N LEU A 453 4.88 -11.59 16.63
CA LEU A 453 3.51 -11.21 16.34
C LEU A 453 2.67 -12.44 16.00
N GLY A 454 3.12 -13.33 15.13
CA GLY A 454 2.40 -14.55 14.77
C GLY A 454 2.02 -15.41 15.98
N ALA A 455 2.94 -15.61 16.92
CA ALA A 455 2.64 -16.30 18.18
C ALA A 455 1.65 -15.50 19.07
N GLY A 456 1.79 -14.17 19.09
CA GLY A 456 0.86 -13.25 19.76
C GLY A 456 -0.55 -13.31 19.18
N PHE A 457 -0.72 -13.41 17.86
CA PHE A 457 -2.00 -13.55 17.17
C PHE A 457 -2.58 -14.96 17.35
N ALA A 458 -1.75 -16.01 17.25
CA ALA A 458 -2.18 -17.41 17.40
C ALA A 458 -2.89 -17.69 18.73
N ARG A 459 -2.58 -16.95 19.79
CA ARG A 459 -3.24 -17.12 21.09
C ARG A 459 -4.74 -16.84 21.02
N PHE A 460 -5.17 -15.88 20.21
CA PHE A 460 -6.58 -15.53 20.07
C PHE A 460 -7.35 -16.64 19.35
N ALA A 461 -6.71 -17.33 18.41
CA ALA A 461 -7.27 -18.50 17.73
C ALA A 461 -7.57 -19.66 18.69
N ARG A 462 -7.01 -19.66 19.90
CA ARG A 462 -7.29 -20.68 20.92
C ARG A 462 -8.49 -20.33 21.83
N LEU A 463 -9.01 -19.11 21.77
CA LEU A 463 -10.18 -18.68 22.55
C LEU A 463 -11.50 -19.19 21.93
N ASP A 464 -12.60 -19.06 22.68
CA ASP A 464 -13.93 -19.51 22.24
C ASP A 464 -14.45 -18.70 21.05
N ASP A 465 -14.31 -17.37 21.09
CA ASP A 465 -14.58 -16.46 19.97
C ASP A 465 -13.32 -15.69 19.57
N PRO A 466 -12.47 -16.29 18.70
CA PRO A 466 -11.23 -15.67 18.26
C PRO A 466 -11.44 -14.33 17.57
N SER A 467 -12.50 -14.22 16.77
CA SER A 467 -12.75 -13.04 15.95
C SER A 467 -13.08 -11.85 16.84
N LYS A 468 -13.97 -12.05 17.83
CA LYS A 468 -14.29 -11.02 18.83
C LYS A 468 -13.09 -10.68 19.71
N ALA A 469 -12.37 -11.68 20.21
CA ALA A 469 -11.25 -11.43 21.10
C ALA A 469 -10.11 -10.65 20.40
N LEU A 470 -9.85 -10.97 19.13
CA LEU A 470 -8.88 -10.21 18.34
C LEU A 470 -9.40 -8.80 18.01
N PHE A 471 -10.68 -8.65 17.68
CA PHE A 471 -11.30 -7.34 17.44
C PHE A 471 -11.12 -6.39 18.63
N GLU A 472 -11.41 -6.86 19.84
CA GLU A 472 -11.22 -6.06 21.05
C GLU A 472 -9.75 -5.67 21.25
N ALA A 473 -8.81 -6.57 20.97
CA ALA A 473 -7.38 -6.27 21.06
C ALA A 473 -6.89 -5.28 19.98
N LEU A 474 -7.56 -5.22 18.83
CA LEU A 474 -7.18 -4.35 17.70
C LEU A 474 -7.97 -3.03 17.64
N LYS A 475 -8.97 -2.84 18.50
CA LYS A 475 -9.73 -1.58 18.57
C LYS A 475 -8.81 -0.44 19.01
N SER A 476 -8.77 0.66 18.25
CA SER A 476 -7.84 1.79 18.45
C SER A 476 -7.87 2.33 19.89
N ASP A 477 -9.06 2.48 20.48
CA ASP A 477 -9.20 2.97 21.85
C ASP A 477 -8.61 1.99 22.89
N ASN A 478 -8.78 0.68 22.66
CA ASN A 478 -8.20 -0.35 23.54
C ASN A 478 -6.68 -0.41 23.39
N ILE A 479 -6.15 -0.18 22.18
CA ILE A 479 -4.70 -0.07 21.96
C ILE A 479 -4.15 1.13 22.73
N LYS A 480 -4.74 2.32 22.58
CA LYS A 480 -4.32 3.53 23.30
C LYS A 480 -4.36 3.32 24.81
N LYS A 481 -5.46 2.74 25.31
CA LYS A 481 -5.61 2.39 26.72
C LYS A 481 -4.50 1.43 27.18
N GLY A 482 -4.26 0.35 26.46
CA GLY A 482 -3.22 -0.62 26.82
C GLY A 482 -1.80 -0.05 26.72
N LEU A 483 -1.50 0.78 25.70
CA LEU A 483 -0.21 1.46 25.59
C LEU A 483 0.09 2.32 26.83
N LYS A 484 -0.94 2.98 27.37
CA LYS A 484 -0.87 3.75 28.60
C LYS A 484 -0.72 2.87 29.84
N GLU A 485 -1.58 1.87 29.99
CA GLU A 485 -1.56 0.93 31.13
C GLU A 485 -0.24 0.18 31.25
N PHE A 486 0.35 -0.22 30.11
CA PHE A 486 1.63 -0.92 30.06
C PHE A 486 2.85 0.02 30.02
N LYS A 487 2.64 1.33 30.21
CA LYS A 487 3.70 2.36 30.23
C LYS A 487 4.60 2.28 28.98
N ILE A 488 4.00 2.06 27.82
CA ILE A 488 4.67 2.07 26.52
C ILE A 488 4.67 3.49 25.94
N ALA A 489 3.51 4.16 25.96
CA ALA A 489 3.33 5.54 25.50
C ALA A 489 2.06 6.16 26.09
N ASP A 490 1.96 7.49 26.01
CA ASP A 490 0.76 8.26 26.38
C ASP A 490 0.40 9.27 25.26
N GLU A 491 -0.68 10.02 25.46
CA GLU A 491 -1.13 11.06 24.52
C GLU A 491 -0.14 12.23 24.40
N ALA A 492 0.52 12.57 25.51
CA ALA A 492 1.51 13.62 25.59
C ALA A 492 2.83 13.06 26.11
N LYS A 493 3.95 13.64 25.66
CA LYS A 493 5.27 13.31 26.17
C LYS A 493 5.34 13.69 27.66
N ASP A 494 5.76 12.76 28.51
CA ASP A 494 6.04 13.06 29.90
C ASP A 494 7.23 14.04 29.96
N MET A 495 7.00 15.22 30.53
CA MET A 495 8.02 16.26 30.68
C MET A 495 9.14 15.85 31.63
N PHE A 496 8.91 14.85 32.48
CA PHE A 496 9.87 14.37 33.49
C PHE A 496 10.58 13.07 33.07
N ASP A 497 10.10 12.38 32.03
CA ASP A 497 10.79 11.23 31.42
C ASP A 497 11.21 11.55 29.98
N PRO A 498 12.50 11.84 29.73
CA PRO A 498 12.98 12.14 28.38
C PRO A 498 12.81 10.97 27.39
N ASN A 499 12.64 9.74 27.89
CA ASN A 499 12.42 8.53 27.09
C ASN A 499 10.94 8.21 26.84
N SER A 500 10.01 8.99 27.40
CA SER A 500 8.58 8.78 27.17
C SER A 500 8.23 8.95 25.68
N LYS A 501 7.33 8.09 25.19
CA LYS A 501 6.84 8.11 23.81
C LYS A 501 5.42 8.64 23.75
N GLU A 502 5.13 9.36 22.67
CA GLU A 502 3.77 9.72 22.28
C GLU A 502 3.17 8.65 21.35
N PHE A 503 1.84 8.55 21.28
CA PHE A 503 1.17 7.60 20.36
C PHE A 503 1.65 7.71 18.91
N LYS A 504 1.91 8.92 18.41
CA LYS A 504 2.42 9.15 17.04
C LYS A 504 3.79 8.51 16.77
N ASP A 505 4.54 8.19 17.82
CA ASP A 505 5.89 7.63 17.75
C ASP A 505 5.94 6.12 18.00
N ILE A 506 4.78 5.50 18.28
CA ILE A 506 4.63 4.05 18.41
C ILE A 506 4.88 3.37 17.07
N ASP A 507 5.84 2.46 17.06
CA ASP A 507 6.20 1.63 15.91
C ASP A 507 5.70 0.19 16.06
N ILE A 508 6.09 -0.67 15.13
CA ILE A 508 5.71 -2.09 15.14
C ILE A 508 6.21 -2.84 16.38
N TYR A 509 7.38 -2.50 16.92
CA TYR A 509 7.96 -3.17 18.10
C TYR A 509 7.16 -2.83 19.36
N ASP A 510 6.78 -1.56 19.51
CA ASP A 510 5.91 -1.12 20.61
C ASP A 510 4.51 -1.75 20.50
N PHE A 511 3.96 -1.86 19.29
CA PHE A 511 2.73 -2.60 19.05
C PHE A 511 2.86 -4.09 19.40
N THR A 512 3.98 -4.74 19.05
CA THR A 512 4.26 -6.14 19.44
C THR A 512 4.28 -6.29 20.96
N ARG A 513 4.90 -5.35 21.69
CA ARG A 513 4.89 -5.35 23.16
C ARG A 513 3.47 -5.28 23.71
N TYR A 514 2.67 -4.32 23.23
CA TYR A 514 1.25 -4.22 23.59
C TYR A 514 0.52 -5.53 23.33
N LEU A 515 0.67 -6.11 22.14
CA LEU A 515 -0.04 -7.32 21.73
C LEU A 515 0.33 -8.53 22.60
N LEU A 516 1.59 -8.64 23.03
CA LEU A 516 2.05 -9.69 23.93
C LEU A 516 1.39 -9.58 25.33
N MET A 517 0.97 -8.38 25.75
CA MET A 517 0.44 -8.11 27.09
C MET A 517 -1.09 -7.97 27.15
N VAL A 518 -1.76 -7.47 26.12
CA VAL A 518 -3.22 -7.23 26.14
C VAL A 518 -3.99 -8.51 26.52
N ASN A 519 -5.08 -8.36 27.28
CA ASN A 519 -5.89 -9.47 27.81
C ASN A 519 -5.10 -10.50 28.65
N ARG A 520 -3.97 -10.08 29.24
CA ARG A 520 -3.27 -10.82 30.29
C ARG A 520 -3.25 -9.97 31.54
N GLU A 521 -3.35 -10.64 32.68
CA GLU A 521 -3.05 -9.96 33.94
C GLU A 521 -1.58 -9.54 33.93
N PRO A 522 -1.26 -8.29 34.33
CA PRO A 522 0.11 -7.87 34.55
C PRO A 522 0.70 -8.75 35.67
N ASN A 523 1.44 -9.79 35.29
CA ASN A 523 2.17 -10.62 36.23
C ASN A 523 3.66 -10.40 35.96
N GLU A 524 4.29 -9.62 36.86
CA GLU A 524 5.72 -9.31 36.82
C GLU A 524 6.60 -10.58 36.84
N ASN A 525 6.06 -11.73 37.27
CA ASN A 525 6.76 -13.00 37.41
C ASN A 525 6.60 -13.98 36.24
N ASN A 526 6.29 -13.52 35.01
CA ASN A 526 6.33 -14.39 33.83
C ASN A 526 7.68 -14.28 33.08
N PRO A 527 8.65 -15.18 33.35
CA PRO A 527 9.99 -15.09 32.75
C PRO A 527 9.99 -15.24 31.23
N VAL A 528 9.08 -16.04 30.67
CA VAL A 528 8.93 -16.24 29.23
C VAL A 528 8.51 -14.94 28.55
N LEU A 529 7.47 -14.27 29.09
CA LEU A 529 6.97 -13.02 28.55
C LEU A 529 7.99 -11.89 28.69
N ASN A 530 8.64 -11.78 29.86
CA ASN A 530 9.67 -10.77 30.10
C ASN A 530 10.85 -10.92 29.12
N ARG A 531 11.28 -12.14 28.84
CA ARG A 531 12.33 -12.42 27.83
C ARG A 531 11.92 -11.98 26.43
N LEU A 532 10.68 -12.28 26.01
CA LEU A 532 10.17 -11.86 24.70
C LEU A 532 10.06 -10.32 24.60
N ILE A 533 9.54 -9.66 25.64
CA ILE A 533 9.48 -8.19 25.69
C ILE A 533 10.89 -7.59 25.59
N GLN A 534 11.86 -8.19 26.27
CA GLN A 534 13.26 -7.75 26.21
C GLN A 534 13.85 -7.94 24.82
N ALA A 535 13.62 -9.09 24.18
CA ALA A 535 14.05 -9.36 22.81
C ALA A 535 13.48 -8.32 21.83
N VAL A 536 12.19 -7.99 21.94
CA VAL A 536 11.55 -6.96 21.10
C VAL A 536 12.20 -5.58 21.31
N LYS A 537 12.52 -5.21 22.56
CA LYS A 537 13.23 -3.95 22.86
C LYS A 537 14.63 -3.92 22.26
N ASP A 538 15.35 -5.04 22.29
CA ASP A 538 16.70 -5.11 21.76
C ASP A 538 16.68 -5.07 20.22
N MET A 539 15.72 -5.75 19.58
CA MET A 539 15.48 -5.59 18.14
C MET A 539 15.14 -4.14 17.76
N GLN A 540 14.31 -3.45 18.56
CA GLN A 540 13.98 -2.04 18.34
C GLN A 540 15.22 -1.15 18.44
N LYS A 541 16.10 -1.39 19.42
CA LYS A 541 17.36 -0.65 19.53
C LYS A 541 18.29 -0.92 18.35
N GLU A 542 18.39 -2.17 17.90
CA GLU A 542 19.23 -2.51 16.73
C GLU A 542 18.68 -1.91 15.44
N SER A 543 17.36 -1.87 15.25
CA SER A 543 16.76 -1.20 14.10
C SER A 543 17.00 0.32 14.14
N GLU A 544 16.91 0.95 15.31
CA GLU A 544 17.30 2.36 15.52
C GLU A 544 18.80 2.60 15.28
N LYS A 545 19.68 1.65 15.64
CA LYS A 545 21.12 1.72 15.35
C LYS A 545 21.41 1.59 13.86
N GLY A 546 20.71 0.71 13.15
CA GLY A 546 20.77 0.60 11.69
C GLY A 546 20.36 1.89 10.99
N ILE A 547 19.35 2.59 11.54
CA ILE A 547 18.91 3.92 11.07
C ILE A 547 19.94 5.02 11.45
N LYS A 548 20.60 4.92 12.61
CA LYS A 548 21.63 5.87 13.08
C LYS A 548 23.06 5.59 12.57
N LYS A 549 23.32 4.47 11.86
CA LYS A 549 24.60 4.11 11.24
C LYS A 549 24.44 3.77 9.75
N GLN A 550 24.10 4.77 8.96
CA GLN A 550 24.83 5.06 7.73
C GLN A 550 24.97 6.58 7.66
N LYS A 551 26.09 7.10 8.19
CA LYS A 551 26.55 8.42 7.75
C LYS A 551 26.92 8.21 6.28
N LEU A 552 25.96 8.45 5.39
CA LEU A 552 26.21 8.58 3.97
C LEU A 552 27.32 9.61 3.83
N GLU A 553 28.54 9.18 3.52
CA GLU A 553 29.61 10.05 2.99
C GLU A 553 29.17 10.50 1.61
N THR A 554 28.14 11.33 1.60
CA THR A 554 27.55 11.92 0.41
C THR A 554 28.09 13.33 0.30
N PRO A 555 28.44 13.77 -0.91
CA PRO A 555 28.94 15.12 -1.10
C PRO A 555 27.93 16.15 -0.59
N SER A 556 28.37 17.06 0.28
CA SER A 556 27.52 18.14 0.81
C SER A 556 26.91 19.01 -0.31
N GLU A 557 27.59 19.10 -1.44
CA GLU A 557 27.18 19.81 -2.66
C GLU A 557 25.94 19.21 -3.33
N TRP A 558 25.60 17.95 -3.05
CA TRP A 558 24.39 17.32 -3.58
C TRP A 558 23.12 17.80 -2.87
N GLY A 559 23.26 18.46 -1.72
CA GLY A 559 22.14 19.06 -0.99
C GLY A 559 21.36 18.04 -0.14
N HIS A 560 20.06 18.28 0.02
CA HIS A 560 19.20 17.45 0.87
C HIS A 560 18.97 16.07 0.23
N ASN A 561 19.13 15.01 1.03
CA ASN A 561 18.76 13.65 0.64
C ASN A 561 17.26 13.43 0.87
N TYR A 562 16.49 13.28 -0.20
CA TYR A 562 15.07 12.89 -0.10
C TYR A 562 14.95 11.37 0.10
N SER A 563 15.40 10.92 1.27
CA SER A 563 15.45 9.50 1.65
C SER A 563 14.12 8.77 1.53
N GLU A 564 13.00 9.50 1.56
CA GLU A 564 11.65 8.97 1.34
C GLU A 564 11.40 8.41 -0.07
N PHE A 565 12.27 8.71 -1.05
CA PHE A 565 12.20 8.16 -2.41
C PHE A 565 13.23 7.05 -2.68
N LYS A 566 13.92 6.55 -1.65
CA LYS A 566 14.89 5.45 -1.80
C LYS A 566 14.20 4.22 -2.40
N GLY A 567 14.80 3.64 -3.43
CA GLY A 567 14.27 2.50 -4.18
C GLY A 567 13.11 2.82 -5.14
N ASP A 568 12.59 4.05 -5.13
CA ASP A 568 11.56 4.53 -6.06
C ASP A 568 12.20 5.40 -7.15
N GLY A 569 12.63 4.74 -8.24
CA GLY A 569 13.35 5.40 -9.32
C GLY A 569 12.55 6.50 -10.03
N LEU A 570 11.27 6.27 -10.31
CA LEU A 570 10.40 7.26 -10.97
C LEU A 570 9.99 8.37 -10.00
N GLY A 571 9.66 8.04 -8.75
CA GLY A 571 9.39 9.03 -7.71
C GLY A 571 10.60 9.92 -7.45
N THR A 572 11.80 9.36 -7.43
CA THR A 572 13.06 10.09 -7.34
C THR A 572 13.21 11.09 -8.50
N ILE A 573 13.01 10.63 -9.74
CA ILE A 573 13.08 11.49 -10.93
C ILE A 573 12.10 12.65 -10.81
N ASN A 574 10.83 12.35 -10.50
CA ASN A 574 9.79 13.36 -10.36
C ASN A 574 10.12 14.35 -9.25
N LYS A 575 10.63 13.86 -8.11
CA LYS A 575 10.99 14.71 -6.99
C LYS A 575 12.11 15.67 -7.36
N LEU A 576 13.15 15.17 -8.02
CA LEU A 576 14.30 15.99 -8.41
C LEU A 576 13.92 16.98 -9.54
N LEU A 577 13.03 16.60 -10.46
CA LEU A 577 12.46 17.53 -11.46
C LEU A 577 11.63 18.64 -10.82
N GLU A 578 10.87 18.32 -9.77
CA GLU A 578 10.05 19.27 -9.00
C GLU A 578 10.94 20.24 -8.20
N THR A 579 11.83 19.70 -7.37
CA THR A 579 12.62 20.50 -6.42
C THR A 579 13.81 21.20 -7.08
N LYS A 580 14.31 20.65 -8.20
CA LYS A 580 15.49 21.12 -8.93
C LYS A 580 16.73 21.29 -8.04
N LYS A 581 16.87 20.45 -7.01
CA LYS A 581 17.99 20.39 -6.06
C LYS A 581 17.93 19.08 -5.28
N GLY A 582 19.00 18.75 -4.56
CA GLY A 582 19.05 17.57 -3.72
C GLY A 582 19.43 16.30 -4.47
N PHE A 583 19.34 15.17 -3.77
CA PHE A 583 19.60 13.85 -4.30
C PHE A 583 18.76 12.80 -3.55
N VAL A 584 18.79 11.57 -4.05
CA VAL A 584 18.22 10.41 -3.36
C VAL A 584 19.28 9.32 -3.30
N ALA A 585 19.67 8.97 -2.09
CA ALA A 585 20.58 7.85 -1.85
C ALA A 585 19.86 6.52 -2.12
N GLY A 586 20.45 5.65 -2.94
CA GLY A 586 19.84 4.39 -3.35
C GLY A 586 18.54 4.58 -4.12
N ALA A 587 18.47 5.61 -4.97
CA ALA A 587 17.36 5.83 -5.90
C ALA A 587 17.02 4.58 -6.74
N PHE A 588 18.05 3.80 -7.07
CA PHE A 588 17.93 2.54 -7.79
C PHE A 588 18.76 1.45 -7.11
N TYR A 589 18.47 0.19 -7.45
CA TYR A 589 19.27 -0.96 -7.03
C TYR A 589 19.62 -1.82 -8.24
N LYS A 590 20.87 -2.31 -8.30
CA LYS A 590 21.31 -3.29 -9.30
C LYS A 590 22.12 -4.39 -8.65
N GLU A 591 21.72 -5.63 -8.91
CA GLU A 591 22.46 -6.81 -8.48
C GLU A 591 23.92 -6.74 -8.97
N GLY A 592 24.87 -6.95 -8.05
CA GLY A 592 26.31 -6.81 -8.31
C GLY A 592 26.88 -5.39 -8.16
N LEU A 593 26.05 -4.33 -8.18
CA LEU A 593 26.49 -2.95 -7.94
C LEU A 593 25.99 -2.36 -6.62
N GLY A 594 24.88 -2.88 -6.08
CA GLY A 594 24.23 -2.36 -4.89
C GLY A 594 23.35 -1.14 -5.17
N ASP A 595 23.23 -0.27 -4.17
CA ASP A 595 22.48 0.99 -4.24
C ASP A 595 23.15 1.97 -5.23
N ILE A 596 22.32 2.61 -6.06
CA ILE A 596 22.72 3.64 -7.02
C ILE A 596 21.97 4.93 -6.71
N ASP A 597 22.71 6.01 -6.52
CA ASP A 597 22.17 7.33 -6.19
C ASP A 597 21.75 8.10 -7.45
N LEU A 598 20.71 8.92 -7.33
CA LEU A 598 20.35 9.92 -8.34
C LEU A 598 20.42 11.31 -7.73
N VAL A 599 21.16 12.19 -8.39
CA VAL A 599 21.37 13.58 -7.97
C VAL A 599 20.75 14.53 -9.00
N TRP A 600 20.16 15.63 -8.53
CA TRP A 600 19.67 16.68 -9.44
C TRP A 600 20.80 17.19 -10.34
N GLY A 601 21.95 17.49 -9.72
CA GLY A 601 23.18 17.83 -10.41
C GLY A 601 23.19 19.24 -10.96
N ASN A 602 23.87 19.41 -12.09
CA ASN A 602 24.01 20.70 -12.78
C ASN A 602 24.14 20.49 -14.30
N SER A 603 24.64 21.46 -15.06
CA SER A 603 24.78 21.32 -16.52
C SER A 603 25.79 20.25 -16.98
N LYS A 604 26.62 19.71 -16.08
CA LYS A 604 27.69 18.74 -16.40
C LYS A 604 27.37 17.30 -15.99
N TYR A 605 26.49 17.08 -15.02
CA TYR A 605 26.13 15.76 -14.51
C TYR A 605 24.74 15.74 -13.86
N GLY A 606 24.24 14.52 -13.63
CA GLY A 606 22.98 14.30 -12.92
C GLY A 606 21.77 14.60 -13.79
N LEU A 607 20.60 14.67 -13.16
CA LEU A 607 19.33 14.76 -13.85
C LEU A 607 19.18 16.03 -14.71
N GLN A 608 19.69 17.17 -14.22
CA GLN A 608 19.68 18.44 -14.94
C GLN A 608 20.50 18.35 -16.24
N HIS A 609 21.67 17.72 -16.19
CA HIS A 609 22.51 17.54 -17.37
C HIS A 609 21.82 16.64 -18.41
N ILE A 610 21.20 15.54 -17.96
CA ILE A 610 20.47 14.64 -18.86
C ILE A 610 19.33 15.40 -19.53
N PHE A 611 18.52 16.12 -18.76
CA PHE A 611 17.39 16.88 -19.29
C PHE A 611 17.85 17.90 -20.33
N THR A 612 18.78 18.78 -19.94
CA THR A 612 19.24 19.88 -20.80
C THR A 612 19.95 19.40 -22.05
N ARG A 613 20.74 18.33 -21.94
CA ARG A 613 21.45 17.78 -23.08
C ARG A 613 20.51 17.08 -24.06
N ARG A 614 19.54 16.29 -23.58
CA ARG A 614 18.58 15.59 -24.46
C ARG A 614 17.60 16.54 -25.12
N GLU A 615 17.20 17.62 -24.43
CA GLU A 615 16.41 18.71 -25.03
C GLU A 615 17.21 19.36 -26.18
N SER A 616 18.49 19.68 -25.94
CA SER A 616 19.36 20.23 -27.00
C SER A 616 19.54 19.27 -28.18
N ASP A 617 19.82 17.98 -27.92
CA ASP A 617 20.03 16.98 -28.97
C ASP A 617 18.77 16.80 -29.85
N ALA A 618 17.57 16.99 -29.29
CA ALA A 618 16.31 16.95 -30.03
C ALA A 618 16.05 18.23 -30.85
N ILE A 619 16.38 19.40 -30.30
CA ILE A 619 16.31 20.67 -31.03
C ILE A 619 17.26 20.64 -32.24
N ASP A 620 18.47 20.11 -32.06
CA ASP A 620 19.45 19.96 -33.15
C ASP A 620 18.96 19.01 -34.27
N LYS A 621 18.02 18.10 -33.94
CA LYS A 621 17.34 17.20 -34.90
C LYS A 621 16.11 17.84 -35.55
N GLY A 622 15.83 19.11 -35.28
CA GLY A 622 14.72 19.87 -35.88
C GLY A 622 13.38 19.76 -35.15
N MET A 623 13.35 19.23 -33.92
CA MET A 623 12.12 19.18 -33.11
C MET A 623 11.78 20.56 -32.54
N SER A 624 10.49 20.81 -32.28
CA SER A 624 10.06 21.98 -31.50
C SER A 624 10.52 21.89 -30.05
N LYS A 625 10.50 23.02 -29.33
CA LYS A 625 10.91 23.07 -27.92
C LYS A 625 10.05 22.17 -27.03
N GLU A 626 8.75 22.09 -27.30
CA GLU A 626 7.80 21.25 -26.56
C GLU A 626 8.05 19.77 -26.82
N GLU A 627 8.33 19.38 -28.06
CA GLU A 627 8.68 18.01 -28.44
C GLU A 627 10.04 17.60 -27.86
N ALA A 628 11.03 18.49 -27.92
CA ALA A 628 12.35 18.26 -27.36
C ALA A 628 12.33 18.02 -25.85
N LYS A 629 11.47 18.75 -25.11
CA LYS A 629 11.25 18.50 -23.68
C LYS A 629 10.59 17.15 -23.42
N LYS A 630 9.60 16.78 -24.22
CA LYS A 630 8.93 15.46 -24.09
C LYS A 630 9.94 14.34 -24.35
N TYR A 631 10.75 14.46 -25.39
CA TYR A 631 11.83 13.52 -25.69
C TYR A 631 12.84 13.42 -24.53
N ALA A 632 13.29 14.55 -23.98
CA ALA A 632 14.21 14.55 -22.83
C ALA A 632 13.62 13.84 -21.60
N LEU A 633 12.33 14.06 -21.33
CA LEU A 633 11.60 13.38 -20.26
C LEU A 633 11.44 11.88 -20.51
N GLU A 634 11.20 11.46 -21.74
CA GLU A 634 11.10 10.05 -22.11
C GLU A 634 12.42 9.31 -21.83
N ILE A 635 13.56 9.90 -22.23
CA ILE A 635 14.89 9.36 -21.93
C ILE A 635 15.12 9.28 -20.42
N ILE A 636 14.77 10.32 -19.67
CA ILE A 636 14.92 10.35 -18.21
C ILE A 636 14.05 9.28 -17.55
N ASN A 637 12.77 9.20 -17.92
CA ASN A 637 11.81 8.28 -17.31
C ASN A 637 12.11 6.81 -17.63
N ASN A 638 12.95 6.53 -18.62
CA ASN A 638 13.41 5.18 -18.96
C ASN A 638 14.67 4.75 -18.16
N ILE A 639 15.34 5.65 -17.44
CA ILE A 639 16.51 5.32 -16.59
C ILE A 639 16.24 4.16 -15.62
N PRO A 640 15.11 4.12 -14.87
CA PRO A 640 14.83 3.00 -13.96
C PRO A 640 14.78 1.66 -14.69
N ASN A 641 14.12 1.61 -15.84
CA ASN A 641 14.01 0.41 -16.67
C ASN A 641 15.38 -0.08 -17.17
N ILE A 642 16.26 0.84 -17.58
CA ILE A 642 17.62 0.49 -18.01
C ILE A 642 18.43 -0.05 -16.85
N ILE A 643 18.35 0.56 -15.67
CA ILE A 643 19.09 0.07 -14.50
C ILE A 643 18.62 -1.35 -14.14
N SER A 644 17.30 -1.58 -14.07
CA SER A 644 16.74 -2.88 -13.74
C SER A 644 17.08 -3.96 -14.77
N ASN A 645 16.84 -3.70 -16.05
CA ASN A 645 16.88 -4.72 -17.11
C ASN A 645 18.15 -4.72 -17.96
N GLY A 646 18.95 -3.65 -17.88
CA GLY A 646 20.14 -3.49 -18.70
C GLY A 646 21.33 -4.32 -18.25
N LYS A 647 22.26 -4.51 -19.19
CA LYS A 647 23.53 -5.19 -18.99
C LYS A 647 24.59 -4.21 -18.51
N LEU A 648 25.32 -4.59 -17.46
CA LEU A 648 26.47 -3.85 -16.99
C LEU A 648 27.61 -3.96 -18.03
N SER A 649 28.16 -2.82 -18.41
CA SER A 649 29.31 -2.67 -19.29
C SER A 649 30.37 -1.80 -18.62
N LYS A 650 31.64 -2.10 -18.89
CA LYS A 650 32.79 -1.34 -18.43
C LYS A 650 33.68 -1.06 -19.64
N ASP A 651 34.01 0.20 -19.88
CA ASP A 651 34.90 0.57 -20.99
C ASP A 651 36.39 0.43 -20.61
N ASP A 652 37.28 0.65 -21.58
CA ASP A 652 38.74 0.53 -21.42
C ASP A 652 39.32 1.52 -20.40
N LEU A 653 38.59 2.60 -20.08
CA LEU A 653 38.94 3.59 -19.06
C LEU A 653 38.34 3.24 -17.68
N GLY A 654 37.66 2.11 -17.58
CA GLY A 654 37.05 1.61 -16.37
C GLY A 654 35.72 2.24 -16.00
N ARG A 655 35.12 3.05 -16.88
CA ARG A 655 33.83 3.71 -16.62
C ARG A 655 32.69 2.70 -16.73
N LEU A 656 31.83 2.69 -15.72
CA LEU A 656 30.69 1.80 -15.66
C LEU A 656 29.49 2.41 -16.37
N SER A 657 28.78 1.57 -17.12
CA SER A 657 27.51 1.94 -17.71
C SER A 657 26.55 0.76 -17.72
N ILE A 658 25.26 1.04 -17.71
CA ILE A 658 24.22 0.03 -17.88
C ILE A 658 23.52 0.33 -19.20
N GLU A 659 23.46 -0.67 -20.07
CA GLU A 659 22.87 -0.53 -21.40
C GLU A 659 21.70 -1.49 -21.56
N PHE A 660 20.57 -0.96 -22.03
CA PHE A 660 19.39 -1.73 -22.36
C PHE A 660 18.81 -1.22 -23.67
N THR A 661 18.51 -2.14 -24.58
CA THR A 661 17.99 -1.87 -25.93
C THR A 661 18.82 -0.81 -26.68
N ASN A 662 18.36 0.44 -26.69
CA ASN A 662 18.97 1.55 -27.41
C ASN A 662 19.38 2.71 -26.49
N GLN A 663 19.48 2.49 -25.18
CA GLN A 663 19.81 3.55 -24.23
C GLN A 663 20.85 3.08 -23.20
N ARG A 664 21.76 3.99 -22.86
CA ARG A 664 22.84 3.76 -21.90
C ARG A 664 22.73 4.74 -20.75
N VAL A 665 22.93 4.25 -19.53
CA VAL A 665 23.07 5.03 -18.30
C VAL A 665 24.53 4.96 -17.87
N GLY A 666 25.20 6.11 -17.82
CA GLY A 666 26.56 6.21 -17.30
C GLY A 666 26.54 6.31 -15.78
N LEU A 667 27.44 5.57 -15.12
CA LEU A 667 27.62 5.58 -13.68
C LEU A 667 29.01 6.10 -13.31
N ASN A 668 29.11 6.74 -12.16
CA ASN A 668 30.37 7.09 -11.52
C ASN A 668 30.38 6.54 -10.10
N ASP A 669 31.54 6.11 -9.62
CA ASP A 669 31.78 5.59 -8.27
C ASP A 669 32.63 6.53 -7.43
N SER A 670 32.98 7.71 -7.96
CA SER A 670 33.76 8.72 -7.25
C SER A 670 33.15 10.12 -7.35
N TRP A 671 33.52 10.97 -6.38
CA TRP A 671 33.24 12.39 -6.36
C TRP A 671 34.52 13.16 -6.02
N LYS A 672 34.96 14.06 -6.91
CA LYS A 672 36.19 14.86 -6.74
C LYS A 672 37.46 14.05 -6.40
N GLY A 673 37.51 12.79 -6.87
CA GLY A 673 38.65 11.89 -6.64
C GLY A 673 38.52 10.99 -5.41
N GLU A 674 37.46 11.14 -4.61
CA GLU A 674 37.13 10.25 -3.49
C GLU A 674 36.11 9.20 -3.93
N THR A 675 36.35 7.94 -3.60
CA THR A 675 35.41 6.84 -3.88
C THR A 675 34.20 6.95 -2.96
N LEU A 676 33.00 6.86 -3.53
CA LEU A 676 31.75 6.87 -2.80
C LEU A 676 31.29 5.45 -2.43
N ASN A 677 30.48 5.34 -1.38
CA ASN A 677 29.86 4.08 -0.98
C ASN A 677 28.90 3.53 -2.05
N ASN A 678 28.14 4.44 -2.68
CA ASN A 678 27.20 4.13 -3.74
C ASN A 678 27.72 4.67 -5.07
N ARG A 679 27.38 3.97 -6.16
CA ARG A 679 27.52 4.54 -7.50
C ARG A 679 26.41 5.55 -7.74
N TRP A 680 26.61 6.49 -8.65
CA TRP A 680 25.60 7.50 -8.94
C TRP A 680 25.45 7.75 -10.44
N VAL A 681 24.26 8.13 -10.86
CA VAL A 681 23.94 8.39 -12.27
C VAL A 681 24.54 9.71 -12.71
N ILE A 682 25.52 9.65 -13.63
CA ILE A 682 26.17 10.85 -14.18
C ILE A 682 25.48 11.36 -15.44
N THR A 683 25.01 10.47 -16.32
CA THR A 683 24.35 10.82 -17.59
C THR A 683 23.51 9.65 -18.12
N SER A 684 22.62 9.91 -19.10
CA SER A 684 21.92 8.87 -19.86
C SER A 684 21.57 9.35 -21.27
N TYR A 685 21.80 8.52 -22.29
CA TYR A 685 21.64 8.85 -23.70
C TYR A 685 21.31 7.63 -24.56
N GLU A 686 20.71 7.86 -25.73
CA GLU A 686 20.49 6.81 -26.73
C GLU A 686 21.81 6.39 -27.41
N VAL A 687 22.02 5.08 -27.55
CA VAL A 687 23.23 4.51 -28.15
C VAL A 687 23.07 4.50 -29.67
N ASN A 688 23.69 5.44 -30.36
CA ASN A 688 23.61 5.48 -31.82
C ASN A 688 24.61 4.50 -32.46
N GLN A 689 24.14 3.46 -33.15
CA GLN A 689 24.99 2.50 -33.89
C GLN A 689 25.83 3.15 -35.01
N SER A 690 25.55 4.40 -35.38
CA SER A 690 26.27 5.14 -36.44
C SER A 690 27.32 6.17 -35.96
N ARG A 691 27.55 6.33 -34.63
CA ARG A 691 28.54 7.30 -34.10
C ARG A 691 29.61 6.63 -33.23
N ASN A 692 30.77 6.35 -33.81
CA ASN A 692 32.02 5.98 -33.12
C ASN A 692 32.69 7.19 -32.42
N GLY A 693 32.05 7.77 -31.41
CA GLY A 693 32.63 8.88 -30.65
C GLY A 693 32.09 8.97 -29.23
N LEU A 694 32.96 8.70 -28.26
CA LEU A 694 32.71 8.86 -26.82
C LEU A 694 32.37 10.32 -26.51
N ILE A 695 31.21 10.58 -25.89
CA ILE A 695 30.95 11.88 -25.24
C ILE A 695 31.64 11.84 -23.88
N GLU A 696 32.76 12.55 -23.75
CA GLU A 696 33.42 12.80 -22.47
C GLU A 696 32.56 13.72 -21.59
N SER A 697 32.20 13.24 -20.39
CA SER A 697 31.70 14.11 -19.33
C SER A 697 32.87 14.90 -18.73
N PRO A 698 32.76 16.22 -18.51
CA PRO A 698 33.83 17.07 -17.95
C PRO A 698 34.18 16.79 -16.47
N LEU A 699 33.76 15.65 -15.91
CA LEU A 699 34.04 15.22 -14.54
C LEU A 699 34.71 13.85 -14.43
N ALA A 700 35.25 13.30 -15.53
CA ALA A 700 36.14 12.16 -15.42
C ALA A 700 37.38 12.55 -14.59
N PRO A 701 37.77 11.78 -13.56
CA PRO A 701 39.02 12.02 -12.85
C PRO A 701 40.20 11.93 -13.82
N ASN A 702 41.05 12.94 -13.81
CA ASN A 702 42.30 12.99 -14.57
C ASN A 702 43.25 11.90 -14.04
N TYR A 703 43.17 10.68 -14.58
CA TYR A 703 44.30 9.74 -14.48
C TYR A 703 45.39 10.18 -15.46
N LYS A 704 46.08 11.27 -15.12
CA LYS A 704 47.40 11.55 -15.71
C LYS A 704 48.36 10.52 -15.11
N GLY A 705 48.77 9.59 -15.96
CA GLY A 705 49.62 8.47 -15.57
C GLY A 705 50.90 8.88 -14.86
N LYS A 706 51.34 8.01 -13.95
CA LYS A 706 52.76 7.72 -13.80
C LYS A 706 53.02 6.40 -14.50
N ARG A 707 53.64 6.50 -15.68
CA ARG A 707 54.48 5.42 -16.19
C ARG A 707 55.65 5.29 -15.22
N TYR A 708 55.83 4.11 -14.62
CA TYR A 708 57.10 3.40 -14.51
C TYR A 708 56.78 1.91 -14.40
#